data_AF-A0A915ZGZ4-F1
#
_entry.id   AF-A0A915ZGZ4-F1
#
_cell.length_a   1.000
_cell.length_b   1.000
_cell.length_c   1.000
_cell.angle_alpha   90.00
_cell.angle_beta   90.00
_cell.angle_gamma   90.00
#
_symmetry.space_group_name_H-M   'P 1'
#
loop_
_entity.id
_entity.type
_entity.pdbx_description
1 polymer ?
#
loop_
_entity_poly.entity_id
_entity_poly.type
_entity_poly.pdbx_seq_one_letter_code
_entity_poly.pdbx_strand_id
1 'polypeptide(L)'
;MVVSPNMSDTLINSTFTVNSPTLFISSYEEDDDCLPLTSDTTALNPISYERSTNYEHKTIQLNHGLFLNKHKIIPSKQALFIKNGKWDIDSYNEQPLVYTSIDHSSDICIDFPIIEITYKDGIKSKYFRINSNGSEFFAKKLLAGGRLFIKETSSVTQTQIDILKFYLFCTYNSAKYSIEVQSNNLFTLNLLQKMETLNGEEINTHEKLTKWMNNLYLIQKILEEKRPNSYEELFNLIDNLHQMEIIDIISYNNIISTYIVSTSQSEYRKLDDIESCDERMLGIINFKEKLSLKDWIGNTVYDNLISWTIDFHLFQGLITNQNYKTEINKKIVIESIKIPKVNTSNKSCLKLIRPLTKLEVYLVSNNIFSIENISPLPFIKCDIERYEDFSYILVKFECYEILLGEDNVIPTEEFEQAIEKALDSMKPLEDLQHVFDEYGHLFPQRIILGRSLKIILPNSSLSNTFKSANDVDEIVESLDKLNVSYLITQEGESIEKDNITSWIEDSDNNLKVIEFDKIIPLYKILKKEQQVRIEDILDKFKDCQDFRIIMTGITDLKCLDNENIIHYKCIDIETPLEDKNYEVFGSIISENNIRLDNIYVNFGLYDFNGFYAIIGNSEVANINIRKCYVSWMIVGLPSQLSVFSPNNRDFQVNYFKLSTKLQSNRSNYYIRTPFTLSEGYTIFVHEYQSPTNYEPNNIVKLVKWSKNSINFQITNLSHFKLVDDFPMVAANVINIDLNICILFTDYKNLKIDNNEEKERFLIGYILTKENFVECFGNPVVDEETNC
;
A
#
# COMPACT_ATOMS: atom_id res chain seq x y z
N MET A 1 35.33 5.25 66.18
CA MET A 1 35.06 4.81 67.57
C MET A 1 34.86 3.31 67.50
N VAL A 2 35.86 2.57 68.02
CA VAL A 2 35.86 1.13 68.39
C VAL A 2 35.50 0.12 67.28
N VAL A 3 36.28 -0.88 66.90
CA VAL A 3 37.68 -1.32 67.09
C VAL A 3 37.79 -2.50 66.09
N SER A 4 38.91 -2.53 65.38
CA SER A 4 39.40 -3.59 64.48
C SER A 4 39.75 -4.88 65.29
N PRO A 5 40.67 -5.79 64.89
CA PRO A 5 41.31 -6.08 63.59
C PRO A 5 41.42 -7.61 63.36
N ASN A 6 42.06 -8.10 62.29
CA ASN A 6 43.41 -8.72 62.29
C ASN A 6 43.29 -9.99 61.41
N MET A 7 44.28 -10.51 60.69
CA MET A 7 45.67 -10.16 60.41
C MET A 7 46.08 -11.06 59.23
N SER A 8 46.99 -10.56 58.42
CA SER A 8 47.82 -11.34 57.49
C SER A 8 48.87 -12.18 58.22
N ASP A 9 49.55 -13.05 57.44
CA ASP A 9 50.85 -13.73 57.67
C ASP A 9 50.74 -15.24 57.96
N THR A 10 51.65 -16.16 57.59
CA THR A 10 52.63 -16.40 56.50
C THR A 10 53.11 -17.88 56.68
N LEU A 11 53.75 -18.49 55.65
CA LEU A 11 54.76 -19.58 55.71
C LEU A 11 54.26 -21.01 56.13
N ILE A 12 54.61 -22.16 55.50
CA ILE A 12 55.90 -22.73 55.02
C ILE A 12 55.70 -23.79 53.90
N ASN A 13 56.72 -23.89 53.03
CA ASN A 13 57.05 -24.82 51.94
C ASN A 13 56.89 -26.35 52.11
N SER A 14 56.58 -27.01 50.98
CA SER A 14 57.21 -28.20 50.31
C SER A 14 56.13 -28.88 49.45
N THR A 15 56.25 -29.34 48.20
CA THR A 15 57.32 -29.66 47.23
C THR A 15 56.69 -29.78 45.82
N PHE A 16 57.48 -29.60 44.75
CA PHE A 16 57.26 -29.83 43.29
C PHE A 16 56.24 -30.94 42.90
N THR A 17 55.50 -30.96 41.76
CA THR A 17 55.83 -30.62 40.34
C THR A 17 54.57 -30.76 39.41
N VAL A 18 54.63 -30.13 38.21
CA VAL A 18 53.98 -30.45 36.90
C VAL A 18 52.74 -29.64 36.40
N ASN A 19 53.06 -28.63 35.55
CA ASN A 19 52.57 -28.27 34.20
C ASN A 19 51.08 -28.03 33.81
N SER A 20 50.85 -26.76 33.40
CA SER A 20 50.29 -26.30 32.09
C SER A 20 48.75 -26.03 31.98
N PRO A 21 48.28 -25.13 31.06
CA PRO A 21 48.05 -23.71 31.37
C PRO A 21 46.64 -23.17 30.95
N THR A 22 46.25 -22.04 31.57
CA THR A 22 45.78 -20.73 31.01
C THR A 22 45.12 -20.71 29.60
N LEU A 23 44.00 -20.00 29.33
CA LEU A 23 43.92 -18.53 29.51
C LEU A 23 43.53 -17.65 28.30
N PHE A 24 42.33 -17.07 28.30
CA PHE A 24 41.95 -15.69 27.89
C PHE A 24 41.76 -15.27 26.42
N ILE A 25 40.54 -14.77 26.17
CA ILE A 25 40.20 -13.58 25.38
C ILE A 25 40.33 -12.36 26.31
N SER A 26 40.87 -11.23 25.84
CA SER A 26 40.73 -9.94 26.52
C SER A 26 40.37 -8.83 25.54
N SER A 27 39.30 -8.13 25.93
CA SER A 27 38.75 -6.83 25.53
C SER A 27 39.76 -5.68 25.61
N TYR A 28 39.43 -4.54 24.99
CA TYR A 28 39.40 -3.23 25.64
C TYR A 28 38.50 -2.25 24.87
N GLU A 29 37.69 -1.53 25.65
CA GLU A 29 36.71 -0.48 25.35
C GLU A 29 37.35 0.91 25.26
N GLU A 30 36.65 1.88 24.68
CA GLU A 30 36.41 3.20 25.31
C GLU A 30 35.27 3.97 24.59
N ASP A 31 34.14 4.07 25.31
CA ASP A 31 33.14 5.14 25.52
C ASP A 31 33.32 6.49 24.75
N ASP A 32 32.30 7.30 24.40
CA ASP A 32 31.10 7.66 25.15
C ASP A 32 30.07 8.43 24.26
N ASP A 33 28.79 8.22 24.58
CA ASP A 33 27.63 9.14 24.59
C ASP A 33 26.87 9.71 23.34
N CYS A 34 25.69 9.08 23.12
CA CYS A 34 24.31 9.65 23.30
C CYS A 34 23.52 10.38 22.16
N LEU A 35 22.59 9.64 21.52
CA LEU A 35 21.09 9.79 21.47
C LEU A 35 20.42 9.45 20.10
N PRO A 36 19.15 8.97 20.07
CA PRO A 36 18.71 7.92 19.15
C PRO A 36 17.95 8.44 17.91
N LEU A 37 18.21 7.81 16.76
CA LEU A 37 17.32 7.79 15.61
C LEU A 37 16.80 6.37 15.42
N THR A 38 15.50 6.24 15.60
CA THR A 38 14.68 5.08 15.22
C THR A 38 14.78 4.89 13.71
N SER A 39 15.29 3.74 13.29
CA SER A 39 15.00 3.20 11.97
C SER A 39 14.89 1.69 12.12
N ASP A 40 13.72 1.18 11.74
CA ASP A 40 13.38 -0.23 11.67
C ASP A 40 14.31 -0.94 10.68
N THR A 41 15.44 -1.43 11.18
CA THR A 41 16.15 -2.54 10.54
C THR A 41 15.47 -3.82 10.99
N THR A 42 14.67 -4.42 10.10
CA THR A 42 14.31 -5.83 10.19
C THR A 42 15.59 -6.65 10.18
N ALA A 43 16.04 -7.00 11.38
CA ALA A 43 17.16 -7.90 11.62
C ALA A 43 16.85 -9.26 10.96
N LEU A 44 17.62 -9.59 9.93
CA LEU A 44 17.74 -10.97 9.44
C LEU A 44 18.42 -11.79 10.54
N ASN A 45 17.71 -12.79 11.05
CA ASN A 45 18.29 -13.80 11.94
C ASN A 45 19.52 -14.43 11.27
N PRO A 46 20.65 -14.59 11.98
CA PRO A 46 21.76 -15.38 11.48
C PRO A 46 21.27 -16.82 11.34
N ILE A 47 21.28 -17.34 10.12
CA ILE A 47 21.01 -18.76 9.86
C ILE A 47 22.04 -19.54 10.66
N SER A 48 21.58 -20.18 11.74
CA SER A 48 22.35 -21.00 12.64
C SER A 48 22.88 -22.24 11.90
N TYR A 49 24.18 -22.30 11.67
CA TYR A 49 24.85 -23.48 11.12
C TYR A 49 25.19 -24.48 12.22
N GLU A 50 24.28 -25.43 12.50
CA GLU A 50 24.63 -26.70 13.14
C GLU A 50 23.69 -27.83 12.68
N ARG A 51 24.16 -28.73 11.79
CA ARG A 51 24.40 -30.16 12.07
C ARG A 51 24.62 -30.99 10.79
N SER A 52 25.60 -31.88 10.94
CA SER A 52 26.03 -32.98 10.06
C SER A 52 24.93 -33.98 9.69
N THR A 53 24.91 -34.43 8.42
CA THR A 53 24.74 -35.86 8.04
C THR A 53 25.37 -36.11 6.65
N ASN A 54 25.99 -37.28 6.49
CA ASN A 54 26.69 -37.71 5.27
C ASN A 54 25.81 -37.65 4.02
N TYR A 55 26.09 -36.71 3.12
CA TYR A 55 25.77 -36.80 1.70
C TYR A 55 27.10 -36.90 0.93
N GLU A 56 27.15 -37.71 -0.13
CA GLU A 56 28.31 -37.73 -1.04
C GLU A 56 28.55 -36.30 -1.55
N HIS A 57 29.67 -35.68 -1.15
CA HIS A 57 30.06 -34.35 -1.61
C HIS A 57 30.22 -34.34 -3.13
N LYS A 58 29.23 -33.81 -3.86
CA LYS A 58 29.33 -33.49 -5.28
C LYS A 58 29.90 -32.09 -5.42
N THR A 59 31.22 -31.99 -5.39
CA THR A 59 31.93 -30.76 -5.73
C THR A 59 31.78 -30.45 -7.24
N ILE A 60 31.70 -29.18 -7.61
CA ILE A 60 31.73 -28.70 -8.99
C ILE A 60 33.08 -29.07 -9.61
N GLN A 61 33.03 -29.93 -10.61
CA GLN A 61 34.21 -30.53 -11.23
C GLN A 61 34.77 -29.67 -12.37
N LEU A 62 35.13 -28.39 -12.09
CA LEU A 62 35.61 -27.44 -13.12
C LEU A 62 36.88 -27.89 -13.85
N ASN A 63 37.77 -28.59 -13.16
CA ASN A 63 39.05 -29.07 -13.70
C ASN A 63 38.97 -30.50 -14.24
N HIS A 64 37.79 -31.10 -14.38
CA HIS A 64 37.64 -32.45 -14.90
C HIS A 64 37.44 -32.43 -16.42
N GLY A 65 37.93 -33.46 -17.09
CA GLY A 65 37.56 -33.70 -18.48
C GLY A 65 36.12 -34.19 -18.58
N LEU A 66 35.54 -34.17 -19.76
CA LEU A 66 34.16 -34.58 -20.01
C LEU A 66 34.13 -35.88 -20.82
N PHE A 67 33.19 -36.76 -20.49
CA PHE A 67 32.87 -37.98 -21.22
C PHE A 67 31.49 -37.91 -21.84
N LEU A 68 31.32 -38.47 -23.04
CA LEU A 68 30.00 -38.77 -23.59
C LEU A 68 29.62 -40.21 -23.25
N ASN A 69 28.65 -40.37 -22.33
CA ASN A 69 28.00 -41.66 -22.16
C ASN A 69 26.72 -41.70 -22.98
N LYS A 70 26.79 -42.32 -24.15
CA LYS A 70 25.77 -42.30 -25.21
C LYS A 70 25.50 -40.87 -25.70
N HIS A 71 24.71 -40.11 -24.95
CA HIS A 71 24.31 -38.72 -25.26
C HIS A 71 24.24 -37.82 -24.01
N LYS A 72 24.75 -38.26 -22.85
CA LYS A 72 24.86 -37.44 -21.63
C LYS A 72 26.32 -37.09 -21.35
N ILE A 73 26.56 -35.83 -21.06
CA ILE A 73 27.88 -35.32 -20.63
C ILE A 73 28.05 -35.70 -19.16
N ILE A 74 29.15 -36.39 -18.85
CA ILE A 74 29.50 -36.75 -17.49
C ILE A 74 30.93 -36.27 -17.22
N PRO A 75 31.17 -35.50 -16.15
CA PRO A 75 32.52 -35.18 -15.70
C PRO A 75 33.36 -36.44 -15.43
N SER A 76 34.66 -36.38 -15.74
CA SER A 76 35.59 -37.47 -15.53
C SER A 76 35.76 -37.77 -14.05
N LYS A 77 36.10 -39.00 -13.68
CA LYS A 77 36.37 -39.32 -12.25
C LYS A 77 37.66 -38.70 -11.72
N GLN A 78 38.56 -38.28 -12.61
CA GLN A 78 39.85 -37.69 -12.26
C GLN A 78 39.96 -36.28 -12.83
N ALA A 79 40.41 -35.34 -12.00
CA ALA A 79 40.74 -33.98 -12.43
C ALA A 79 41.93 -33.99 -13.40
N LEU A 80 41.86 -33.13 -14.42
CA LEU A 80 43.00 -32.80 -15.27
C LEU A 80 44.01 -32.00 -14.45
N PHE A 81 45.30 -32.25 -14.68
CA PHE A 81 46.37 -31.51 -14.00
C PHE A 81 46.48 -30.09 -14.57
N ILE A 82 45.60 -29.21 -14.12
CA ILE A 82 45.54 -27.80 -14.49
C ILE A 82 46.23 -27.01 -13.37
N LYS A 83 47.21 -26.18 -13.73
CA LYS A 83 47.94 -25.34 -12.76
C LYS A 83 46.92 -24.41 -12.08
N ASN A 84 46.72 -24.54 -10.77
CA ASN A 84 45.80 -23.71 -9.98
C ASN A 84 45.99 -22.22 -10.32
N GLY A 85 44.89 -21.52 -10.65
CA GLY A 85 44.86 -20.06 -10.87
C GLY A 85 44.65 -19.55 -12.30
N LYS A 86 43.80 -20.18 -13.13
CA LYS A 86 43.59 -19.78 -14.55
C LYS A 86 42.13 -19.63 -15.00
N TRP A 87 41.18 -19.65 -14.08
CA TRP A 87 39.77 -19.46 -14.37
C TRP A 87 39.36 -18.03 -14.01
N ASP A 88 38.70 -17.36 -14.94
CA ASP A 88 37.87 -16.20 -14.69
C ASP A 88 36.46 -16.64 -14.37
N ILE A 89 35.83 -15.89 -13.46
CA ILE A 89 34.45 -16.09 -13.09
C ILE A 89 33.82 -14.71 -13.08
N ASP A 90 32.83 -14.50 -13.96
CA ASP A 90 32.14 -13.24 -14.16
C ASP A 90 30.63 -13.44 -13.95
N SER A 91 29.90 -12.39 -13.56
CA SER A 91 28.44 -12.44 -13.59
C SER A 91 27.94 -12.46 -15.03
N TYR A 92 26.90 -13.26 -15.29
CA TYR A 92 26.32 -13.35 -16.61
C TYR A 92 25.29 -12.23 -16.81
N ASN A 93 25.59 -11.29 -17.71
CA ASN A 93 24.78 -10.09 -17.92
C ASN A 93 23.86 -10.15 -19.14
N GLU A 94 23.97 -11.18 -19.98
CA GLU A 94 23.15 -11.33 -21.19
C GLU A 94 21.73 -11.86 -20.89
N GLN A 95 20.94 -12.11 -21.95
CA GLN A 95 19.58 -12.62 -21.85
C GLN A 95 19.57 -14.14 -21.59
N PRO A 96 18.51 -14.67 -20.92
CA PRO A 96 18.31 -16.10 -20.80
C PRO A 96 18.18 -16.76 -22.18
N LEU A 97 18.55 -18.04 -22.27
CA LEU A 97 18.63 -18.78 -23.53
C LEU A 97 17.48 -19.78 -23.62
N VAL A 98 16.73 -19.75 -24.72
CA VAL A 98 15.58 -20.63 -24.96
C VAL A 98 15.90 -21.63 -26.06
N TYR A 99 15.61 -22.90 -25.77
CA TYR A 99 15.81 -24.02 -26.67
C TYR A 99 14.47 -24.69 -26.95
N THR A 100 14.11 -24.84 -28.22
CA THR A 100 12.81 -25.39 -28.63
C THR A 100 12.96 -26.75 -29.33
N SER A 101 11.92 -27.57 -29.21
CA SER A 101 11.83 -28.91 -29.83
C SER A 101 12.98 -29.82 -29.44
N ILE A 102 13.14 -30.00 -28.13
CA ILE A 102 14.26 -30.74 -27.54
C ILE A 102 14.06 -32.24 -27.74
N ASP A 103 15.13 -32.95 -28.11
CA ASP A 103 15.17 -34.40 -28.23
C ASP A 103 14.03 -34.99 -29.10
N HIS A 104 13.63 -34.23 -30.13
CA HIS A 104 12.51 -34.53 -31.03
C HIS A 104 11.13 -34.53 -30.37
N SER A 105 11.00 -34.02 -29.14
CA SER A 105 9.72 -33.71 -28.50
C SER A 105 9.31 -32.26 -28.78
N SER A 106 8.12 -31.87 -28.30
CA SER A 106 7.68 -30.48 -28.29
C SER A 106 8.22 -29.69 -27.09
N ASP A 107 9.08 -30.28 -26.27
CA ASP A 107 9.47 -29.65 -25.00
C ASP A 107 10.37 -28.43 -25.25
N ILE A 108 10.32 -27.49 -24.30
CA ILE A 108 11.10 -26.26 -24.29
C ILE A 108 11.97 -26.26 -23.04
N CYS A 109 13.20 -25.81 -23.19
CA CYS A 109 14.12 -25.58 -22.07
C CYS A 109 14.53 -24.12 -22.09
N ILE A 110 14.54 -23.52 -20.91
CA ILE A 110 15.00 -22.15 -20.70
C ILE A 110 16.13 -22.19 -19.68
N ASP A 111 17.28 -21.71 -20.11
CA ASP A 111 18.44 -21.52 -19.27
C ASP A 111 18.46 -20.08 -18.76
N PHE A 112 18.63 -19.93 -17.45
CA PHE A 112 18.84 -18.67 -16.74
C PHE A 112 20.27 -18.66 -16.17
N PRO A 113 21.29 -18.35 -16.99
CA PRO A 113 22.65 -18.24 -16.50
C PRO A 113 22.78 -17.01 -15.59
N ILE A 114 23.51 -17.16 -14.50
CA ILE A 114 23.87 -16.05 -13.60
C ILE A 114 25.38 -15.91 -13.44
N ILE A 115 26.15 -16.96 -13.76
CA ILE A 115 27.61 -16.99 -13.65
C ILE A 115 28.20 -17.56 -14.94
N GLU A 116 29.24 -16.92 -15.43
CA GLU A 116 30.11 -17.40 -16.50
C GLU A 116 31.50 -17.74 -15.93
N ILE A 117 32.02 -18.93 -16.26
CA ILE A 117 33.35 -19.38 -15.84
C ILE A 117 34.19 -19.65 -17.08
N THR A 118 35.28 -18.91 -17.27
CA THR A 118 36.11 -18.96 -18.48
C THR A 118 37.57 -19.27 -18.17
N TYR A 119 38.20 -20.14 -18.96
CA TYR A 119 39.62 -20.47 -18.84
C TYR A 119 40.48 -19.51 -19.67
N LYS A 120 41.34 -18.71 -19.01
CA LYS A 120 42.09 -17.60 -19.64
C LYS A 120 43.17 -17.99 -20.65
N ASP A 121 43.74 -19.19 -20.54
CA ASP A 121 45.03 -19.48 -21.20
C ASP A 121 44.88 -20.10 -22.59
N GLY A 122 45.71 -19.65 -23.54
CA GLY A 122 45.84 -20.28 -24.84
C GLY A 122 46.34 -21.72 -24.68
N ILE A 123 45.53 -22.71 -25.09
CA ILE A 123 45.88 -24.12 -24.93
C ILE A 123 47.10 -24.45 -25.79
N LYS A 124 48.29 -24.42 -25.18
CA LYS A 124 49.48 -25.09 -25.73
C LYS A 124 49.34 -26.57 -25.41
N SER A 125 49.14 -27.39 -26.44
CA SER A 125 48.93 -28.84 -26.38
C SER A 125 49.91 -29.64 -25.49
N LYS A 126 51.06 -29.05 -25.11
CA LYS A 126 52.09 -29.68 -24.29
C LYS A 126 51.78 -29.78 -22.79
N TYR A 127 50.72 -29.15 -22.28
CA TYR A 127 50.44 -29.10 -20.83
C TYR A 127 49.40 -30.13 -20.33
N PHE A 128 48.67 -30.80 -21.21
CA PHE A 128 47.74 -31.86 -20.80
C PHE A 128 48.46 -33.22 -20.81
N ARG A 129 49.14 -33.57 -19.71
CA ARG A 129 49.47 -34.98 -19.45
C ARG A 129 48.24 -35.66 -18.87
N ILE A 130 47.48 -36.32 -19.74
CA ILE A 130 46.31 -37.10 -19.31
C ILE A 130 46.81 -38.48 -18.90
N ASN A 131 46.59 -38.83 -17.62
CA ASN A 131 46.64 -40.23 -17.21
C ASN A 131 45.54 -40.96 -17.98
N SER A 132 45.91 -42.07 -18.60
CA SER A 132 45.19 -42.88 -19.59
C SER A 132 43.84 -43.47 -19.13
N ASN A 133 42.92 -42.65 -18.61
CA ASN A 133 41.57 -43.00 -18.21
C ASN A 133 40.56 -41.96 -18.76
N GLY A 134 40.50 -41.87 -20.09
CA GLY A 134 39.24 -41.82 -20.84
C GLY A 134 38.53 -40.49 -21.13
N SER A 135 38.83 -39.34 -20.52
CA SER A 135 38.08 -38.11 -20.83
C SER A 135 38.25 -37.73 -22.31
N GLU A 136 37.16 -37.40 -23.00
CA GLU A 136 37.11 -37.15 -24.45
C GLU A 136 37.21 -35.65 -24.80
N PHE A 137 36.82 -34.78 -23.85
CA PHE A 137 36.77 -33.34 -24.06
C PHE A 137 37.13 -32.50 -22.83
N PHE A 138 37.45 -31.21 -23.03
CA PHE A 138 37.62 -30.19 -21.99
C PHE A 138 36.89 -28.90 -22.38
N ALA A 139 36.08 -28.34 -21.49
CA ALA A 139 35.35 -27.10 -21.73
C ALA A 139 36.14 -25.89 -21.23
N LYS A 140 36.35 -24.90 -22.10
CA LYS A 140 37.00 -23.64 -21.72
C LYS A 140 36.04 -22.65 -21.09
N LYS A 141 34.74 -22.75 -21.36
CA LYS A 141 33.72 -21.88 -20.80
C LYS A 141 32.61 -22.73 -20.19
N LEU A 142 32.12 -22.36 -19.02
CA LEU A 142 30.98 -22.99 -18.37
C LEU A 142 29.98 -21.91 -17.98
N LEU A 143 28.69 -22.21 -18.13
CA LEU A 143 27.61 -21.39 -17.61
C LEU A 143 26.98 -22.10 -16.42
N ALA A 144 26.76 -21.36 -15.34
CA ALA A 144 26.08 -21.84 -14.15
C ALA A 144 24.87 -20.96 -13.81
N GLY A 145 23.78 -21.60 -13.38
CA GLY A 145 22.53 -20.93 -13.02
C GLY A 145 21.37 -21.90 -12.91
N GLY A 146 20.17 -21.41 -13.24
CA GLY A 146 18.94 -22.19 -13.20
C GLY A 146 18.54 -22.69 -14.59
N ARG A 147 17.88 -23.85 -14.64
CA ARG A 147 17.25 -24.37 -15.86
C ARG A 147 15.82 -24.79 -15.59
N LEU A 148 14.92 -24.38 -16.49
CA LEU A 148 13.50 -24.66 -16.45
C LEU A 148 13.08 -25.46 -17.68
N PHE A 149 12.44 -26.60 -17.48
CA PHE A 149 11.82 -27.40 -18.53
C PHE A 149 10.32 -27.14 -18.57
N ILE A 150 9.78 -26.95 -19.78
CA ILE A 150 8.34 -26.82 -20.06
C ILE A 150 7.96 -27.98 -20.97
N LYS A 151 7.20 -28.94 -20.44
CA LYS A 151 6.89 -30.20 -21.13
C LYS A 151 5.56 -30.18 -21.87
N GLU A 152 5.46 -30.95 -22.94
CA GLU A 152 4.23 -31.24 -23.70
C GLU A 152 3.61 -30.05 -24.46
N THR A 153 4.39 -29.02 -24.83
CA THR A 153 3.91 -27.75 -25.47
C THR A 153 2.99 -27.92 -26.70
N SER A 154 3.03 -29.07 -27.38
CA SER A 154 2.16 -29.40 -28.52
C SER A 154 0.66 -29.51 -28.20
N SER A 155 0.28 -29.64 -26.93
CA SER A 155 -1.10 -29.80 -26.47
C SER A 155 -1.83 -28.48 -26.16
N VAL A 156 -1.14 -27.34 -26.26
CA VAL A 156 -1.57 -26.06 -25.70
C VAL A 156 -1.94 -25.05 -26.79
N THR A 157 -2.91 -24.18 -26.50
CA THR A 157 -3.32 -23.12 -27.44
C THR A 157 -2.27 -22.01 -27.53
N GLN A 158 -2.18 -21.33 -28.67
CA GLN A 158 -1.23 -20.23 -28.85
C GLN A 158 -1.40 -19.13 -27.78
N THR A 159 -2.63 -18.79 -27.42
CA THR A 159 -2.94 -17.81 -26.38
C THR A 159 -2.35 -18.17 -25.02
N GLN A 160 -2.41 -19.45 -24.64
CA GLN A 160 -1.84 -19.91 -23.37
C GLN A 160 -0.29 -19.84 -23.39
N ILE A 161 0.34 -20.18 -24.53
CA ILE A 161 1.80 -20.03 -24.70
C ILE A 161 2.21 -18.56 -24.62
N ASP A 162 1.47 -17.65 -25.25
CA ASP A 162 1.76 -16.21 -25.23
C ASP A 162 1.65 -15.63 -23.83
N ILE A 163 0.65 -16.07 -23.05
CA ILE A 163 0.49 -15.69 -21.64
C ILE A 163 1.65 -16.22 -20.80
N LEU A 164 2.07 -17.47 -20.99
CA LEU A 164 3.22 -18.06 -20.28
C LEU A 164 4.52 -17.31 -20.59
N LYS A 165 4.77 -16.98 -21.86
CA LYS A 165 5.90 -16.18 -22.31
C LYS A 165 5.94 -14.82 -21.61
N PHE A 166 4.82 -14.11 -21.62
CA PHE A 166 4.68 -12.83 -20.94
C PHE A 166 5.01 -12.95 -19.45
N TYR A 167 4.44 -13.94 -18.76
CA TYR A 167 4.66 -14.13 -17.32
C TYR A 167 6.11 -14.49 -16.98
N LEU A 168 6.73 -15.43 -17.70
CA LEU A 168 8.14 -15.78 -17.52
C LEU A 168 9.04 -14.56 -17.68
N PHE A 169 8.73 -13.70 -18.66
CA PHE A 169 9.47 -12.46 -18.89
C PHE A 169 9.26 -11.45 -17.75
N CYS A 170 8.01 -11.29 -17.27
CA CYS A 170 7.71 -10.44 -16.11
C CYS A 170 8.48 -10.91 -14.88
N THR A 171 8.39 -12.18 -14.52
CA THR A 171 9.03 -12.74 -13.33
C THR A 171 10.55 -12.66 -13.42
N TYR A 172 11.13 -12.93 -14.59
CA TYR A 172 12.56 -12.76 -14.84
C TYR A 172 13.03 -11.32 -14.60
N ASN A 173 12.38 -10.33 -15.22
CA ASN A 173 12.78 -8.93 -15.08
C ASN A 173 12.56 -8.43 -13.64
N SER A 174 11.46 -8.84 -13.01
CA SER A 174 11.17 -8.55 -11.60
C SER A 174 12.29 -9.05 -10.69
N ALA A 175 12.71 -10.31 -10.85
CA ALA A 175 13.77 -10.91 -10.05
C ALA A 175 15.14 -10.26 -10.32
N LYS A 176 15.50 -10.07 -11.59
CA LYS A 176 16.78 -9.48 -11.99
C LYS A 176 16.92 -8.05 -11.47
N TYR A 177 15.88 -7.23 -11.61
CA TYR A 177 15.92 -5.82 -11.23
C TYR A 177 15.41 -5.52 -9.81
N SER A 178 14.99 -6.53 -9.03
CA SER A 178 14.32 -6.38 -7.71
C SER A 178 13.13 -5.43 -7.75
N ILE A 179 12.23 -5.71 -8.69
CA ILE A 179 11.00 -4.94 -8.86
C ILE A 179 9.84 -5.85 -8.42
N GLU A 180 8.95 -5.32 -7.59
CA GLU A 180 7.68 -5.99 -7.33
C GLU A 180 6.82 -5.83 -8.58
N VAL A 181 6.57 -6.89 -9.35
CA VAL A 181 5.52 -6.88 -10.37
C VAL A 181 4.54 -7.99 -9.99
N GLN A 182 3.36 -7.59 -9.48
CA GLN A 182 2.31 -8.52 -9.12
C GLN A 182 1.51 -8.88 -10.38
N SER A 183 1.92 -9.94 -11.08
CA SER A 183 1.22 -10.49 -12.25
C SER A 183 0.56 -11.85 -11.98
N ASN A 184 0.41 -12.21 -10.70
CA ASN A 184 0.02 -13.55 -10.23
C ASN A 184 -1.39 -14.00 -10.66
N ASN A 185 -2.21 -13.08 -11.16
CA ASN A 185 -3.64 -13.29 -11.41
C ASN A 185 -4.04 -13.46 -12.88
N LEU A 186 -3.08 -13.41 -13.83
CA LEU A 186 -3.38 -13.46 -15.28
C LEU A 186 -3.89 -14.82 -15.78
N PHE A 187 -3.51 -15.92 -15.12
CA PHE A 187 -3.94 -17.29 -15.44
C PHE A 187 -3.65 -18.20 -14.23
N THR A 188 -3.84 -19.52 -14.34
CA THR A 188 -3.34 -20.48 -13.33
C THR A 188 -2.24 -21.32 -13.98
N LEU A 189 -1.01 -21.32 -13.42
CA LEU A 189 0.08 -22.16 -13.96
C LEU A 189 -0.28 -23.66 -13.99
N ASN A 190 -1.16 -24.13 -13.10
CA ASN A 190 -1.71 -25.49 -13.14
C ASN A 190 -2.49 -25.83 -14.43
N LEU A 191 -3.03 -24.82 -15.15
CA LEU A 191 -3.69 -25.02 -16.44
C LEU A 191 -2.67 -25.13 -17.61
N LEU A 192 -1.40 -24.85 -17.33
CA LEU A 192 -0.28 -24.77 -18.25
C LEU A 192 0.86 -25.70 -17.79
N GLN A 193 0.71 -26.98 -18.11
CA GLN A 193 1.80 -27.96 -18.25
C GLN A 193 2.63 -28.27 -17.00
N LYS A 194 3.44 -29.34 -17.12
CA LYS A 194 4.44 -29.69 -16.11
C LYS A 194 5.70 -28.86 -16.35
N MET A 195 5.92 -27.85 -15.50
CA MET A 195 7.21 -27.16 -15.43
C MET A 195 8.06 -27.75 -14.32
N GLU A 196 9.31 -28.08 -14.65
CA GLU A 196 10.25 -28.65 -13.69
C GLU A 196 11.63 -28.00 -13.81
N THR A 197 12.30 -27.81 -12.67
CA THR A 197 13.69 -27.39 -12.64
C THR A 197 14.61 -28.56 -13.03
N LEU A 198 15.89 -28.28 -13.27
CA LEU A 198 16.89 -29.33 -13.54
C LEU A 198 16.99 -30.38 -12.42
N ASN A 199 16.73 -29.98 -11.17
CA ASN A 199 16.72 -30.85 -10.00
C ASN A 199 15.40 -31.62 -9.81
N GLY A 200 14.43 -31.42 -10.71
CA GLY A 200 13.14 -32.10 -10.70
C GLY A 200 12.10 -31.46 -9.78
N GLU A 201 12.35 -30.25 -9.26
CA GLU A 201 11.35 -29.50 -8.51
C GLU A 201 10.22 -29.05 -9.44
N GLU A 202 8.98 -29.39 -9.08
CA GLU A 202 7.81 -29.03 -9.87
C GLU A 202 7.31 -27.60 -9.53
N ILE A 203 7.30 -26.74 -10.55
CA ILE A 203 6.83 -25.35 -10.48
C ILE A 203 5.41 -25.30 -11.03
N ASN A 204 4.44 -25.38 -10.12
CA ASN A 204 3.01 -25.45 -10.48
C ASN A 204 2.19 -24.21 -10.04
N THR A 205 2.81 -23.26 -9.32
CA THR A 205 2.17 -22.01 -8.88
C THR A 205 3.03 -20.78 -9.18
N HIS A 206 2.38 -19.60 -9.25
CA HIS A 206 3.04 -18.33 -9.56
C HIS A 206 4.04 -17.96 -8.46
N GLU A 207 3.66 -18.22 -7.22
CA GLU A 207 4.50 -18.03 -6.04
C GLU A 207 5.76 -18.88 -6.11
N LYS A 208 5.67 -20.15 -6.50
CA LYS A 208 6.84 -21.03 -6.65
C LYS A 208 7.79 -20.53 -7.73
N LEU A 209 7.28 -20.15 -8.91
CA LEU A 209 8.12 -19.62 -9.99
C LEU A 209 8.83 -18.33 -9.55
N THR A 210 8.07 -17.42 -8.96
CA THR A 210 8.57 -16.13 -8.47
C THR A 210 9.63 -16.30 -7.40
N LYS A 211 9.37 -17.17 -6.42
CA LYS A 211 10.33 -17.51 -5.36
C LYS A 211 11.60 -18.13 -5.94
N TRP A 212 11.47 -19.08 -6.87
CA TRP A 212 12.61 -19.72 -7.51
C TRP A 212 13.49 -18.72 -8.29
N MET A 213 12.88 -17.87 -9.13
CA MET A 213 13.61 -16.82 -9.86
C MET A 213 14.23 -15.77 -8.92
N ASN A 214 13.49 -15.31 -7.91
CA ASN A 214 14.02 -14.35 -6.93
C ASN A 214 15.24 -14.91 -6.19
N ASN A 215 15.20 -16.18 -5.78
CA ASN A 215 16.36 -16.84 -5.16
C ASN A 215 17.56 -16.88 -6.11
N LEU A 216 17.35 -17.20 -7.38
CA LEU A 216 18.40 -17.28 -8.39
C LEU A 216 19.08 -15.92 -8.63
N TYR A 217 18.30 -14.85 -8.78
CA TYR A 217 18.85 -13.51 -9.04
C TYR A 217 19.32 -12.78 -7.77
N LEU A 218 18.82 -13.12 -6.59
CA LEU A 218 19.39 -12.67 -5.31
C LEU A 218 20.85 -13.12 -5.16
N ILE A 219 21.16 -14.34 -5.59
CA ILE A 219 22.53 -14.88 -5.57
C ILE A 219 23.44 -14.09 -6.51
N GLN A 220 22.95 -13.77 -7.72
CA GLN A 220 23.69 -12.93 -8.65
C GLN A 220 24.06 -11.58 -8.01
N LYS A 221 23.11 -10.93 -7.32
CA LYS A 221 23.36 -9.67 -6.60
C LYS A 221 24.37 -9.82 -5.47
N ILE A 222 24.25 -10.87 -4.66
CA ILE A 222 25.22 -11.17 -3.59
C ILE A 222 26.64 -11.34 -4.18
N LEU A 223 26.77 -12.00 -5.33
CA LEU A 223 28.06 -12.19 -6.01
C LEU A 223 28.64 -10.87 -6.52
N GLU A 224 27.79 -9.98 -7.03
CA GLU A 224 28.18 -8.65 -7.51
C GLU A 224 28.57 -7.69 -6.37
N GLU A 225 27.85 -7.71 -5.25
CA GLU A 225 28.11 -6.86 -4.09
C GLU A 225 29.32 -7.32 -3.26
N LYS A 226 29.41 -8.64 -2.98
CA LYS A 226 30.46 -9.17 -2.10
C LYS A 226 31.82 -9.26 -2.78
N ARG A 227 31.89 -9.18 -4.12
CA ARG A 227 33.10 -9.36 -4.97
C ARG A 227 34.21 -10.14 -4.23
N PRO A 228 34.10 -11.49 -4.18
CA PRO A 228 35.04 -12.31 -3.42
C PRO A 228 36.50 -11.93 -3.72
N ASN A 229 37.29 -11.78 -2.66
CA ASN A 229 38.63 -11.18 -2.74
C ASN A 229 39.67 -12.17 -3.29
N SER A 230 39.29 -13.44 -3.46
CA SER A 230 40.12 -14.48 -4.04
C SER A 230 39.31 -15.51 -4.85
N TYR A 231 40.01 -16.19 -5.77
CA TYR A 231 39.45 -17.30 -6.55
C TYR A 231 38.90 -18.43 -5.66
N GLU A 232 39.56 -18.72 -4.53
CA GLU A 232 39.17 -19.79 -3.62
C GLU A 232 37.86 -19.46 -2.90
N GLU A 233 37.65 -18.21 -2.48
CA GLU A 233 36.40 -17.76 -1.86
C GLU A 233 35.20 -17.88 -2.80
N LEU A 234 35.37 -17.42 -4.04
CA LEU A 234 34.32 -17.50 -5.07
C LEU A 234 34.02 -18.95 -5.45
N PHE A 235 35.06 -19.76 -5.66
CA PHE A 235 34.89 -21.18 -5.98
C PHE A 235 34.16 -21.93 -4.87
N ASN A 236 34.55 -21.72 -3.60
CA ASN A 236 33.87 -22.34 -2.46
C ASN A 236 32.42 -21.90 -2.34
N LEU A 237 32.12 -20.62 -2.61
CA LEU A 237 30.76 -20.11 -2.61
C LEU A 237 29.90 -20.80 -3.69
N ILE A 238 30.39 -20.88 -4.92
CA ILE A 238 29.68 -21.52 -6.04
C ILE A 238 29.52 -23.02 -5.75
N ASP A 239 30.55 -23.68 -5.23
CA ASP A 239 30.51 -25.09 -4.83
C ASP A 239 29.45 -25.35 -3.76
N ASN A 240 29.38 -24.49 -2.74
CA ASN A 240 28.36 -24.56 -1.70
C ASN A 240 26.95 -24.35 -2.27
N LEU A 241 26.75 -23.37 -3.15
CA LEU A 241 25.45 -23.09 -3.77
C LEU A 241 24.97 -24.27 -4.63
N HIS A 242 25.88 -24.92 -5.34
CA HIS A 242 25.59 -26.14 -6.09
C HIS A 242 25.31 -27.34 -5.19
N GLN A 243 26.04 -27.50 -4.08
CA GLN A 243 25.74 -28.53 -3.08
C GLN A 243 24.36 -28.35 -2.41
N MET A 244 23.88 -27.11 -2.31
CA MET A 244 22.55 -26.78 -1.83
C MET A 244 21.46 -26.90 -2.92
N GLU A 245 21.81 -27.37 -4.13
CA GLU A 245 20.90 -27.53 -5.29
C GLU A 245 20.24 -26.21 -5.73
N ILE A 246 20.91 -25.08 -5.46
CA ILE A 246 20.39 -23.75 -5.78
C ILE A 246 20.81 -23.32 -7.19
N ILE A 247 22.00 -23.73 -7.62
CA ILE A 247 22.53 -23.46 -8.97
C ILE A 247 23.11 -24.75 -9.55
N ASP A 248 23.06 -24.89 -10.87
CA ASP A 248 23.63 -26.02 -11.59
C ASP A 248 24.51 -25.57 -12.75
N ILE A 249 25.41 -26.45 -13.19
CA ILE A 249 26.09 -26.26 -14.48
C ILE A 249 25.06 -26.52 -15.58
N ILE A 250 24.73 -25.48 -16.35
CA ILE A 250 23.73 -25.55 -17.40
C ILE A 250 24.37 -25.89 -18.75
N SER A 251 25.53 -25.31 -19.09
CA SER A 251 26.21 -25.60 -20.36
C SER A 251 27.73 -25.61 -20.28
N TYR A 252 28.33 -26.39 -21.18
CA TYR A 252 29.77 -26.48 -21.42
C TYR A 252 30.08 -25.95 -22.82
N ASN A 253 30.86 -24.89 -22.87
CA ASN A 253 31.15 -24.12 -24.09
C ASN A 253 32.64 -24.18 -24.43
N ASN A 254 32.93 -23.97 -25.72
CA ASN A 254 34.30 -23.94 -26.27
C ASN A 254 35.05 -25.23 -25.89
N ILE A 255 34.47 -26.34 -26.33
CA ILE A 255 34.89 -27.70 -25.99
C ILE A 255 36.04 -28.12 -26.90
N ILE A 256 37.11 -28.66 -26.30
CA ILE A 256 38.31 -29.09 -27.01
C ILE A 256 38.54 -30.56 -26.77
N SER A 257 38.81 -31.31 -27.84
CA SER A 257 39.12 -32.74 -27.70
C SER A 257 40.42 -32.95 -26.92
N THR A 258 40.39 -33.87 -25.97
CA THR A 258 41.53 -34.22 -25.13
C THR A 258 42.43 -35.31 -25.74
N TYR A 259 42.13 -35.80 -26.95
CA TYR A 259 42.98 -36.79 -27.61
C TYR A 259 44.25 -36.17 -28.20
N ILE A 260 45.40 -36.45 -27.57
CA ILE A 260 46.68 -36.51 -28.27
C ILE A 260 46.97 -37.99 -28.51
N VAL A 261 46.76 -38.47 -29.74
CA VAL A 261 47.19 -39.82 -30.11
C VAL A 261 48.72 -39.81 -30.25
N SER A 262 49.43 -40.37 -29.27
CA SER A 262 50.79 -40.87 -29.48
C SER A 262 50.72 -42.34 -29.87
N THR A 263 50.56 -42.63 -31.17
CA THR A 263 50.96 -43.92 -31.72
C THR A 263 51.76 -43.71 -32.99
N SER A 264 52.89 -44.38 -33.05
CA SER A 264 53.80 -44.40 -34.19
C SER A 264 53.15 -45.10 -35.38
N GLN A 265 53.19 -44.43 -36.54
CA GLN A 265 53.00 -44.90 -37.92
C GLN A 265 51.60 -44.74 -38.57
N SER A 266 51.66 -44.13 -39.76
CA SER A 266 50.67 -43.95 -40.84
C SER A 266 49.73 -42.72 -40.80
N GLU A 267 49.96 -41.88 -41.82
CA GLU A 267 49.09 -40.90 -42.49
C GLU A 267 48.16 -40.00 -41.67
N TYR A 268 48.53 -38.72 -41.64
CA TYR A 268 47.67 -37.60 -41.28
C TYR A 268 46.37 -37.63 -42.11
N ARG A 269 45.24 -37.92 -41.48
CA ARG A 269 44.06 -37.10 -41.72
C ARG A 269 44.16 -35.91 -40.80
N LYS A 270 44.32 -34.71 -41.38
CA LYS A 270 43.94 -33.48 -40.70
C LYS A 270 42.55 -33.71 -40.12
N LEU A 271 42.41 -33.62 -38.80
CA LEU A 271 41.11 -33.56 -38.14
C LEU A 271 40.54 -32.13 -38.29
N ASP A 272 40.62 -31.56 -39.50
CA ASP A 272 39.98 -30.28 -39.84
C ASP A 272 38.45 -30.48 -40.04
N ASP A 273 37.93 -31.72 -39.93
CA ASP A 273 36.56 -32.09 -40.32
C ASP A 273 35.65 -32.62 -39.18
N ILE A 274 35.96 -32.38 -37.90
CA ILE A 274 34.92 -32.45 -36.85
C ILE A 274 34.60 -31.02 -36.48
N GLU A 275 33.48 -30.52 -37.02
CA GLU A 275 32.88 -29.25 -36.60
C GLU A 275 32.96 -29.13 -35.07
N SER A 276 33.59 -28.06 -34.60
CA SER A 276 33.50 -27.68 -33.20
C SER A 276 32.01 -27.52 -32.87
N CYS A 277 31.44 -28.43 -32.10
CA CYS A 277 30.21 -28.09 -31.39
C CYS A 277 30.61 -27.04 -30.35
N ASP A 278 30.27 -25.79 -30.64
CA ASP A 278 30.68 -24.64 -29.83
C ASP A 278 30.06 -24.66 -28.41
N GLU A 279 28.95 -25.39 -28.22
CA GLU A 279 28.22 -25.56 -26.96
C GLU A 279 27.64 -26.98 -26.83
N ARG A 280 27.74 -27.59 -25.64
CA ARG A 280 27.01 -28.80 -25.29
C ARG A 280 26.31 -28.65 -23.94
N MET A 281 25.06 -29.09 -23.88
CA MET A 281 24.17 -28.91 -22.73
C MET A 281 24.06 -30.19 -21.88
N LEU A 282 23.88 -30.02 -20.57
CA LEU A 282 23.62 -31.12 -19.65
C LEU A 282 22.18 -31.63 -19.78
N GLY A 283 22.01 -32.86 -20.28
CA GLY A 283 20.70 -33.54 -20.30
C GLY A 283 19.84 -33.28 -21.53
N ILE A 284 20.31 -32.51 -22.51
CA ILE A 284 19.67 -32.28 -23.82
C ILE A 284 20.58 -32.87 -24.90
N ILE A 285 20.02 -33.71 -25.77
CA ILE A 285 20.76 -34.39 -26.85
C ILE A 285 20.78 -33.51 -28.10
N ASN A 286 19.61 -33.04 -28.53
CA ASN A 286 19.43 -32.20 -29.71
C ASN A 286 18.32 -31.16 -29.47
N PHE A 287 18.38 -30.03 -30.18
CA PHE A 287 17.33 -29.01 -30.22
C PHE A 287 17.19 -28.47 -31.64
N LYS A 288 16.05 -27.86 -31.97
CA LYS A 288 15.80 -27.31 -33.31
C LYS A 288 16.28 -25.86 -33.44
N GLU A 289 15.94 -25.03 -32.48
CA GLU A 289 16.27 -23.60 -32.47
C GLU A 289 16.81 -23.17 -31.11
N LYS A 290 17.76 -22.23 -31.14
CA LYS A 290 18.30 -21.52 -29.97
C LYS A 290 17.99 -20.04 -30.17
N LEU A 291 17.28 -19.45 -29.21
CA LEU A 291 16.83 -18.06 -29.24
C LEU A 291 17.19 -17.38 -27.91
N SER A 292 17.35 -16.06 -27.91
CA SER A 292 17.29 -15.33 -26.63
C SER A 292 15.85 -15.36 -26.09
N LEU A 293 15.66 -15.17 -24.78
CA LEU A 293 14.32 -15.07 -24.19
C LEU A 293 13.48 -14.01 -24.91
N LYS A 294 14.09 -12.88 -25.22
CA LYS A 294 13.50 -11.77 -25.99
C LYS A 294 13.05 -12.23 -27.39
N ASP A 295 13.92 -12.89 -28.15
CA ASP A 295 13.59 -13.35 -29.50
C ASP A 295 12.51 -14.45 -29.49
N TRP A 296 12.50 -15.31 -28.46
CA TRP A 296 11.49 -16.36 -28.31
C TRP A 296 10.11 -15.79 -27.98
N ILE A 297 10.04 -14.70 -27.21
CA ILE A 297 8.80 -13.97 -27.00
C ILE A 297 8.28 -13.46 -28.34
N GLY A 298 9.17 -12.94 -29.19
CA GLY A 298 8.91 -12.64 -30.61
C GLY A 298 7.90 -11.51 -30.83
N ASN A 299 7.38 -10.92 -29.76
CA ASN A 299 6.49 -9.78 -29.78
C ASN A 299 7.18 -8.62 -29.07
N THR A 300 7.85 -7.77 -29.85
CA THR A 300 8.56 -6.59 -29.37
C THR A 300 7.71 -5.68 -28.49
N VAL A 301 6.39 -5.72 -28.67
CA VAL A 301 5.42 -4.98 -27.86
C VAL A 301 5.39 -5.47 -26.41
N TYR A 302 5.52 -6.78 -26.16
CA TYR A 302 5.55 -7.32 -24.79
C TYR A 302 6.86 -6.99 -24.09
N ASP A 303 7.99 -7.13 -24.78
CA ASP A 303 9.30 -6.79 -24.24
C ASP A 303 9.36 -5.32 -23.83
N ASN A 304 8.86 -4.46 -24.72
CA ASN A 304 8.81 -3.03 -24.51
C ASN A 304 7.83 -2.65 -23.40
N LEU A 305 6.65 -3.28 -23.32
CA LEU A 305 5.65 -2.97 -22.29
C LEU A 305 6.21 -3.14 -20.88
N ILE A 306 6.99 -4.20 -20.62
CA ILE A 306 7.60 -4.39 -19.31
C ILE A 306 8.67 -3.35 -19.01
N SER A 307 9.56 -3.06 -19.97
CA SER A 307 10.52 -1.96 -19.82
C SER A 307 9.78 -0.66 -19.52
N TRP A 308 8.74 -0.33 -20.27
CA TRP A 308 7.95 0.89 -20.09
C TRP A 308 7.19 0.92 -18.78
N THR A 309 6.64 -0.20 -18.31
CA THR A 309 6.03 -0.29 -16.98
C THR A 309 7.03 0.06 -15.89
N ILE A 310 8.29 -0.35 -16.05
CA ILE A 310 9.38 -0.06 -15.12
C ILE A 310 9.84 1.39 -15.25
N ASP A 311 10.21 1.80 -16.47
CA ASP A 311 10.83 3.09 -16.78
C ASP A 311 9.87 4.27 -16.56
N PHE A 312 8.57 4.05 -16.79
CA PHE A 312 7.53 5.07 -16.70
C PHE A 312 6.52 4.83 -15.59
N HIS A 313 6.71 3.80 -14.75
CA HIS A 313 5.86 3.54 -13.59
C HIS A 313 4.35 3.49 -13.94
N LEU A 314 3.99 2.67 -14.92
CA LEU A 314 2.64 2.65 -15.51
C LEU A 314 1.55 2.10 -14.56
N PHE A 315 1.93 1.40 -13.48
CA PHE A 315 1.01 0.72 -12.55
C PHE A 315 0.87 1.45 -11.20
N GLN A 316 1.50 2.61 -11.09
CA GLN A 316 1.49 3.46 -9.91
C GLN A 316 0.47 4.60 -10.08
N GLY A 317 -0.11 5.06 -8.98
CA GLY A 317 -0.96 6.23 -8.98
C GLY A 317 -0.14 7.51 -9.13
N LEU A 318 -0.74 8.54 -9.73
CA LEU A 318 -0.13 9.85 -9.88
C LEU A 318 -0.38 10.66 -8.59
N ILE A 319 0.69 11.13 -7.94
CA ILE A 319 0.58 12.03 -6.77
C ILE A 319 0.56 13.47 -7.23
N THR A 320 -0.29 14.26 -6.59
CA THR A 320 -0.31 15.70 -6.76
C THR A 320 0.19 16.37 -5.47
N ASN A 321 1.41 16.91 -5.47
CA ASN A 321 1.95 17.58 -4.29
C ASN A 321 1.47 19.05 -4.18
N GLN A 322 1.62 19.65 -2.99
CA GLN A 322 1.25 21.05 -2.73
C GLN A 322 2.04 22.07 -3.59
N ASN A 323 3.17 21.67 -4.16
CA ASN A 323 3.99 22.47 -5.06
C ASN A 323 3.64 22.28 -6.53
N TYR A 324 2.53 21.59 -6.84
CA TYR A 324 2.09 21.34 -8.20
C TYR A 324 3.19 20.65 -9.04
N LYS A 325 3.86 19.64 -8.47
CA LYS A 325 4.65 18.64 -9.22
C LYS A 325 3.98 17.29 -9.10
N THR A 326 3.89 16.57 -10.21
CA THR A 326 3.48 15.17 -10.19
C THR A 326 4.71 14.33 -9.87
N GLU A 327 4.63 13.63 -8.74
CA GLU A 327 5.60 12.59 -8.39
C GLU A 327 4.92 11.25 -8.63
N ILE A 328 5.63 10.30 -9.22
CA ILE A 328 5.14 8.94 -9.35
C ILE A 328 5.61 8.19 -8.11
N ASN A 329 4.69 7.58 -7.36
CA ASN A 329 5.08 6.89 -6.14
C ASN A 329 5.74 5.53 -6.43
N LYS A 330 6.33 4.94 -5.39
CA LYS A 330 6.99 3.63 -5.38
C LYS A 330 5.99 2.48 -5.33
N LYS A 331 4.83 2.67 -4.70
CA LYS A 331 3.85 1.59 -4.50
C LYS A 331 2.95 1.37 -5.71
N ILE A 332 2.78 0.10 -6.06
CA ILE A 332 1.91 -0.34 -7.13
C ILE A 332 0.48 -0.41 -6.63
N VAL A 333 -0.43 0.17 -7.40
CA VAL A 333 -1.83 0.27 -7.02
C VAL A 333 -2.70 -0.72 -7.78
N ILE A 334 -2.25 -1.16 -8.95
CA ILE A 334 -3.02 -2.05 -9.81
C ILE A 334 -2.27 -3.34 -10.17
N GLU A 335 -3.06 -4.38 -10.41
CA GLU A 335 -2.63 -5.62 -11.03
C GLU A 335 -3.33 -5.78 -12.38
N SER A 336 -2.64 -6.34 -13.36
CA SER A 336 -3.22 -6.64 -14.67
C SER A 336 -4.05 -7.93 -14.63
N ILE A 337 -5.30 -7.86 -15.09
CA ILE A 337 -6.19 -9.01 -15.33
C ILE A 337 -5.90 -9.64 -16.70
N LYS A 338 -5.43 -8.83 -17.65
CA LYS A 338 -5.02 -9.24 -18.99
C LYS A 338 -3.79 -8.44 -19.40
N ILE A 339 -3.03 -8.93 -20.37
CA ILE A 339 -1.91 -8.18 -20.92
C ILE A 339 -2.44 -6.84 -21.47
N PRO A 340 -1.92 -5.69 -20.98
CA PRO A 340 -2.34 -4.39 -21.47
C PRO A 340 -2.25 -4.28 -22.99
N LYS A 341 -3.29 -3.74 -23.61
CA LYS A 341 -3.30 -3.53 -25.05
C LYS A 341 -2.41 -2.35 -25.40
N VAL A 342 -1.47 -2.59 -26.31
CA VAL A 342 -0.59 -1.56 -26.85
C VAL A 342 -0.85 -1.42 -28.35
N ASN A 343 -1.13 -0.20 -28.79
CA ASN A 343 -1.27 0.15 -30.20
C ASN A 343 -0.07 0.98 -30.64
N THR A 344 0.46 0.71 -31.84
CA THR A 344 1.43 1.60 -32.46
C THR A 344 0.74 2.83 -33.04
N SER A 345 1.40 3.99 -32.94
CA SER A 345 0.96 5.25 -33.52
C SER A 345 2.14 5.89 -34.25
N ASN A 346 1.84 6.72 -35.23
CA ASN A 346 2.82 7.57 -35.92
C ASN A 346 2.25 8.98 -36.12
N LYS A 347 1.31 9.36 -35.24
CA LYS A 347 0.57 10.61 -35.36
C LYS A 347 1.42 11.74 -34.83
N SER A 348 1.54 12.80 -35.62
CA SER A 348 2.03 14.08 -35.15
C SER A 348 0.85 15.02 -34.94
N CYS A 349 0.86 15.82 -33.88
CA CYS A 349 -0.15 16.85 -33.71
C CYS A 349 0.39 18.07 -32.96
N LEU A 350 -0.19 19.22 -33.28
CA LEU A 350 0.04 20.49 -32.59
C LEU A 350 -1.27 20.92 -31.92
N LYS A 351 -1.22 20.96 -30.58
CA LYS A 351 -2.32 21.33 -29.69
C LYS A 351 -2.03 22.68 -29.05
N LEU A 352 -3.02 23.58 -29.06
CA LEU A 352 -3.02 24.79 -28.24
C LEU A 352 -3.90 24.54 -27.02
N ILE A 353 -3.34 24.74 -25.83
CA ILE A 353 -4.05 24.57 -24.57
C ILE A 353 -4.11 25.92 -23.87
N ARG A 354 -5.32 26.33 -23.50
CA ARG A 354 -5.60 27.58 -22.76
C ARG A 354 -6.13 27.23 -21.38
N PRO A 355 -5.28 27.13 -20.36
CA PRO A 355 -5.73 26.85 -19.00
C PRO A 355 -6.61 27.99 -18.49
N LEU A 356 -7.74 27.64 -17.85
CA LEU A 356 -8.66 28.58 -17.20
C LEU A 356 -8.41 28.69 -15.69
N THR A 357 -7.74 27.70 -15.11
CA THR A 357 -7.48 27.61 -13.67
C THR A 357 -6.02 27.26 -13.38
N LYS A 358 -5.52 27.60 -12.19
CA LYS A 358 -4.18 27.16 -11.74
C LYS A 358 -4.03 25.63 -11.74
N LEU A 359 -5.11 24.91 -11.43
CA LEU A 359 -5.16 23.45 -11.52
C LEU A 359 -4.88 22.96 -12.97
N GLU A 360 -5.52 23.56 -13.97
CA GLU A 360 -5.26 23.19 -15.37
C GLU A 360 -3.82 23.46 -15.79
N VAL A 361 -3.22 24.57 -15.33
CA VAL A 361 -1.79 24.88 -15.56
C VAL A 361 -0.90 23.78 -15.00
N TYR A 362 -1.21 23.33 -13.78
CA TYR A 362 -0.51 22.22 -13.13
C TYR A 362 -0.60 20.93 -13.95
N LEU A 363 -1.82 20.53 -14.33
CA LEU A 363 -2.07 19.28 -15.06
C LEU A 363 -1.35 19.26 -16.41
N VAL A 364 -1.46 20.35 -17.17
CA VAL A 364 -0.80 20.52 -18.48
C VAL A 364 0.72 20.43 -18.34
N SER A 365 1.28 20.96 -17.25
CA SER A 365 2.72 20.92 -16.99
C SER A 365 3.24 19.49 -16.74
N ASN A 366 2.36 18.59 -16.30
CA ASN A 366 2.64 17.17 -16.01
C ASN A 366 2.07 16.23 -17.08
N ASN A 367 1.84 16.74 -18.29
CA ASN A 367 1.32 15.99 -19.43
C ASN A 367 -0.07 15.36 -19.23
N ILE A 368 -0.89 15.91 -18.33
CA ILE A 368 -2.28 15.49 -18.12
C ILE A 368 -3.20 16.46 -18.87
N PHE A 369 -3.91 15.97 -19.88
CA PHE A 369 -4.66 16.84 -20.82
C PHE A 369 -6.17 16.61 -20.85
N SER A 370 -6.64 15.48 -20.34
CA SER A 370 -8.07 15.15 -20.31
C SER A 370 -8.53 14.89 -18.89
N ILE A 371 -9.31 15.81 -18.35
CA ILE A 371 -10.09 15.61 -17.14
C ILE A 371 -11.53 15.96 -17.51
N GLU A 372 -12.29 14.92 -17.89
CA GLU A 372 -13.74 15.04 -18.01
C GLU A 372 -14.29 15.30 -16.60
N ASN A 373 -14.92 16.47 -16.41
CA ASN A 373 -15.42 16.99 -15.14
C ASN A 373 -14.33 17.19 -14.07
N ILE A 374 -13.90 18.45 -13.92
CA ILE A 374 -13.18 19.01 -12.77
C ILE A 374 -14.11 19.05 -11.54
N SER A 375 -14.79 17.94 -11.24
CA SER A 375 -15.37 17.72 -9.92
C SER A 375 -14.22 17.84 -8.93
N PRO A 376 -14.41 18.47 -7.75
CA PRO A 376 -13.35 18.60 -6.78
C PRO A 376 -12.82 17.20 -6.46
N LEU A 377 -11.54 16.97 -6.76
CA LEU A 377 -10.85 15.74 -6.45
C LEU A 377 -10.79 15.67 -4.91
N PRO A 378 -11.44 14.69 -4.28
CA PRO A 378 -11.80 14.77 -2.86
C PRO A 378 -10.59 14.82 -1.91
N PHE A 379 -9.42 14.40 -2.40
CA PHE A 379 -8.17 14.32 -1.64
C PHE A 379 -7.08 15.23 -2.20
N ILE A 380 -7.44 16.18 -3.09
CA ILE A 380 -6.46 17.12 -3.65
C ILE A 380 -6.86 18.54 -3.28
N LYS A 381 -5.99 19.21 -2.53
CA LYS A 381 -6.10 20.66 -2.28
C LYS A 381 -5.70 21.40 -3.56
N CYS A 382 -6.68 21.82 -4.33
CA CYS A 382 -6.46 22.61 -5.55
C CYS A 382 -7.05 24.01 -5.41
N ASP A 383 -6.23 25.03 -5.66
CA ASP A 383 -6.74 26.39 -5.87
C ASP A 383 -7.42 26.47 -7.24
N ILE A 384 -8.74 26.65 -7.26
CA ILE A 384 -9.53 26.87 -8.49
C ILE A 384 -9.49 28.36 -8.89
N GLU A 385 -8.42 29.07 -8.53
CA GLU A 385 -8.24 30.46 -8.95
C GLU A 385 -8.14 30.55 -10.47
N ARG A 386 -8.78 31.59 -11.02
CA ARG A 386 -8.74 31.84 -12.46
C ARG A 386 -7.31 32.12 -12.92
N TYR A 387 -6.98 31.61 -14.09
CA TYR A 387 -5.71 31.81 -14.75
C TYR A 387 -5.98 32.30 -16.18
N GLU A 388 -5.42 33.46 -16.55
CA GLU A 388 -5.66 34.07 -17.88
C GLU A 388 -4.37 34.60 -18.54
N ASP A 389 -3.19 34.26 -18.01
CA ASP A 389 -1.95 34.92 -18.44
C ASP A 389 -1.29 34.24 -19.65
N PHE A 390 -1.15 32.92 -19.61
CA PHE A 390 -0.37 32.17 -20.60
C PHE A 390 -1.11 30.97 -21.19
N SER A 391 -0.68 30.58 -22.39
CA SER A 391 -1.12 29.40 -23.12
C SER A 391 0.05 28.50 -23.43
N TYR A 392 -0.25 27.22 -23.61
CA TYR A 392 0.73 26.20 -23.96
C TYR A 392 0.53 25.79 -25.41
N ILE A 393 1.61 25.87 -26.19
CA ILE A 393 1.69 25.23 -27.50
C ILE A 393 2.46 23.95 -27.33
N LEU A 394 1.85 22.85 -27.79
CA LEU A 394 2.35 21.51 -27.57
C LEU A 394 2.39 20.76 -28.89
N VAL A 395 3.59 20.37 -29.31
CA VAL A 395 3.82 19.47 -30.44
C VAL A 395 4.05 18.08 -29.88
N LYS A 396 3.28 17.11 -30.35
CA LYS A 396 3.36 15.70 -29.95
C LYS A 396 3.67 14.85 -31.16
N PHE A 397 4.52 13.86 -30.96
CA PHE A 397 4.73 12.75 -31.86
C PHE A 397 4.46 11.46 -31.11
N GLU A 398 3.35 10.80 -31.43
CA GLU A 398 2.89 9.59 -30.76
C GLU A 398 3.53 8.35 -31.40
N CYS A 399 4.15 7.50 -30.58
CA CYS A 399 4.73 6.22 -31.03
C CYS A 399 3.90 5.04 -30.55
N TYR A 400 3.41 5.09 -29.31
CA TYR A 400 2.63 3.99 -28.72
C TYR A 400 1.50 4.51 -27.85
N GLU A 401 0.42 3.76 -27.81
CA GLU A 401 -0.74 3.97 -26.93
C GLU A 401 -0.93 2.71 -26.08
N ILE A 402 -0.94 2.89 -24.76
CA ILE A 402 -1.15 1.83 -23.77
C ILE A 402 -2.52 2.04 -23.12
N LEU A 403 -3.32 0.98 -23.04
CA LEU A 403 -4.68 1.01 -22.50
C LEU A 403 -4.80 0.20 -21.20
N LEU A 404 -5.11 0.90 -20.11
CA LEU A 404 -5.28 0.40 -18.74
C LEU A 404 -6.71 0.67 -18.22
N GLY A 405 -7.73 0.36 -19.02
CA GLY A 405 -9.14 0.53 -18.63
C GLY A 405 -9.62 -0.49 -17.59
N GLU A 406 -10.82 -0.28 -17.05
CA GLU A 406 -11.44 -1.11 -15.98
C GLU A 406 -11.50 -2.62 -16.30
N ASP A 407 -11.64 -2.99 -17.57
CA ASP A 407 -11.67 -4.41 -17.99
C ASP A 407 -10.28 -5.09 -17.98
N ASN A 408 -9.22 -4.32 -17.79
CA ASN A 408 -7.83 -4.78 -17.88
C ASN A 408 -7.11 -4.82 -16.53
N VAL A 409 -7.57 -4.07 -15.52
CA VAL A 409 -6.84 -3.87 -14.26
C VAL A 409 -7.76 -3.97 -13.04
N ILE A 410 -7.23 -4.50 -11.93
CA ILE A 410 -7.85 -4.49 -10.60
C ILE A 410 -6.92 -3.78 -9.61
N PRO A 411 -7.43 -3.23 -8.50
CA PRO A 411 -6.57 -2.78 -7.40
C PRO A 411 -5.78 -3.95 -6.79
N THR A 412 -4.59 -3.65 -6.25
CA THR A 412 -3.80 -4.61 -5.46
C THR A 412 -4.48 -4.90 -4.12
N GLU A 413 -4.29 -6.11 -3.59
CA GLU A 413 -4.86 -6.50 -2.28
C GLU A 413 -4.36 -5.59 -1.15
N GLU A 414 -3.08 -5.20 -1.18
CA GLU A 414 -2.50 -4.27 -0.20
C GLU A 414 -3.22 -2.91 -0.19
N PHE A 415 -3.49 -2.37 -1.38
CA PHE A 415 -4.23 -1.10 -1.51
C PHE A 415 -5.67 -1.24 -1.02
N GLU A 416 -6.37 -2.33 -1.37
CA GLU A 416 -7.72 -2.58 -0.89
C GLU A 416 -7.77 -2.68 0.64
N GLN A 417 -6.81 -3.38 1.26
CA GLN A 417 -6.72 -3.51 2.72
C GLN A 417 -6.40 -2.18 3.41
N ALA A 418 -5.52 -1.36 2.82
CA ALA A 418 -5.22 -0.04 3.33
C ALA A 418 -6.46 0.87 3.34
N ILE A 419 -7.28 0.81 2.29
CA ILE A 419 -8.56 1.53 2.22
C ILE A 419 -9.54 1.02 3.27
N GLU A 420 -9.70 -0.30 3.45
CA GLU A 420 -10.58 -0.85 4.49
C GLU A 420 -10.17 -0.37 5.88
N LYS A 421 -8.87 -0.42 6.18
CA LYS A 421 -8.33 0.06 7.47
C LYS A 421 -8.61 1.56 7.68
N ALA A 422 -8.44 2.37 6.64
CA ALA A 422 -8.75 3.80 6.72
C ALA A 422 -10.25 4.06 6.91
N LEU A 423 -11.11 3.31 6.21
CA LEU A 423 -12.55 3.40 6.36
C LEU A 423 -13.01 2.98 7.76
N ASP A 424 -12.34 2.02 8.40
CA ASP A 424 -12.69 1.55 9.75
C ASP A 424 -12.00 2.37 10.87
N SER A 425 -11.22 3.40 10.52
CA SER A 425 -10.54 4.27 11.48
C SER A 425 -11.48 5.25 12.18
N MET A 426 -11.11 5.73 13.37
CA MET A 426 -11.78 6.85 14.05
C MET A 426 -11.66 8.16 13.26
N LYS A 427 -10.64 8.32 12.42
CA LYS A 427 -10.40 9.51 11.60
C LYS A 427 -10.37 9.15 10.11
N PRO A 428 -11.51 8.77 9.53
CA PRO A 428 -11.52 8.16 8.20
C PRO A 428 -11.04 9.11 7.10
N LEU A 429 -11.30 10.42 7.19
CA LEU A 429 -10.89 11.36 6.15
C LEU A 429 -9.36 11.58 6.15
N GLU A 430 -8.76 11.72 7.34
CA GLU A 430 -7.31 11.88 7.51
C GLU A 430 -6.57 10.62 7.06
N ASP A 431 -7.05 9.44 7.46
CA ASP A 431 -6.43 8.17 7.08
C ASP A 431 -6.62 7.86 5.59
N LEU A 432 -7.78 8.18 4.99
CA LEU A 432 -7.96 8.08 3.55
C LEU A 432 -7.00 9.03 2.81
N GLN A 433 -6.85 10.27 3.28
CA GLN A 433 -5.89 11.20 2.70
C GLN A 433 -4.47 10.63 2.76
N HIS A 434 -4.05 10.05 3.89
CA HIS A 434 -2.75 9.40 4.01
C HIS A 434 -2.57 8.25 3.01
N VAL A 435 -3.60 7.42 2.82
CA VAL A 435 -3.57 6.34 1.82
C VAL A 435 -3.43 6.92 0.40
N PHE A 436 -4.16 7.97 0.04
CA PHE A 436 -4.02 8.57 -1.31
C PHE A 436 -2.71 9.36 -1.48
N ASP A 437 -2.15 9.92 -0.41
CA ASP A 437 -0.81 10.49 -0.42
C ASP A 437 0.27 9.40 -0.65
N GLU A 438 0.02 8.18 -0.19
CA GLU A 438 0.93 7.03 -0.34
C GLU A 438 0.72 6.23 -1.65
N TYR A 439 -0.50 6.11 -2.17
CA TYR A 439 -0.74 5.30 -3.38
C TYR A 439 -0.93 6.16 -4.64
N GLY A 440 -1.23 7.45 -4.47
CA GLY A 440 -1.56 8.36 -5.56
C GLY A 440 -3.01 8.85 -5.48
N HIS A 441 -3.30 9.91 -6.22
CA HIS A 441 -4.61 10.56 -6.21
C HIS A 441 -5.40 10.27 -7.48
N LEU A 442 -4.68 10.08 -8.59
CA LEU A 442 -5.22 9.94 -9.93
C LEU A 442 -4.66 8.69 -10.60
N PHE A 443 -5.45 8.10 -11.49
CA PHE A 443 -5.03 6.96 -12.30
C PHE A 443 -5.33 7.19 -13.79
N PRO A 444 -4.32 7.08 -14.67
CA PRO A 444 -4.50 7.18 -16.11
C PRO A 444 -4.96 5.84 -16.72
N GLN A 445 -6.11 5.83 -17.38
CA GLN A 445 -6.57 4.64 -18.11
C GLN A 445 -6.01 4.57 -19.54
N ARG A 446 -5.41 5.65 -20.04
CA ARG A 446 -4.77 5.71 -21.36
C ARG A 446 -3.46 6.48 -21.25
N ILE A 447 -2.38 5.89 -21.73
CA ILE A 447 -1.03 6.48 -21.68
C ILE A 447 -0.46 6.50 -23.09
N ILE A 448 0.04 7.66 -23.51
CA ILE A 448 0.66 7.82 -24.82
C ILE A 448 2.17 8.02 -24.63
N LEU A 449 2.94 7.16 -25.28
CA LEU A 449 4.39 7.23 -25.34
C LEU A 449 4.85 7.81 -26.67
N GLY A 450 5.88 8.64 -26.63
CA GLY A 450 6.40 9.30 -27.81
C GLY A 450 7.39 10.40 -27.47
N ARG A 451 7.35 11.48 -28.24
CA ARG A 451 8.14 12.69 -28.00
C ARG A 451 7.24 13.92 -27.97
N SER A 452 7.56 14.88 -27.12
CA SER A 452 6.80 16.13 -27.02
C SER A 452 7.70 17.35 -26.88
N LEU A 453 7.29 18.42 -27.54
CA LEU A 453 7.90 19.75 -27.43
C LEU A 453 6.84 20.75 -26.96
N LYS A 454 7.21 21.65 -26.06
CA LYS A 454 6.31 22.69 -25.56
C LYS A 454 6.93 24.07 -25.57
N ILE A 455 6.09 25.09 -25.72
CA ILE A 455 6.43 26.48 -25.43
C ILE A 455 5.24 27.15 -24.73
N ILE A 456 5.56 28.08 -23.84
CA ILE A 456 4.57 28.90 -23.12
C ILE A 456 4.57 30.28 -23.76
N LEU A 457 3.40 30.75 -24.19
CA LEU A 457 3.23 32.07 -24.80
C LEU A 457 2.19 32.89 -24.05
N PRO A 458 2.33 34.22 -24.00
CA PRO A 458 1.28 35.10 -23.47
C PRO A 458 -0.02 34.94 -24.27
N ASN A 459 -1.17 34.96 -23.60
CA ASN A 459 -2.47 34.87 -24.26
C ASN A 459 -2.73 36.00 -25.27
N SER A 460 -2.16 37.18 -25.02
CA SER A 460 -2.22 38.34 -25.92
C SER A 460 -1.54 38.10 -27.27
N SER A 461 -0.61 37.15 -27.35
CA SER A 461 0.15 36.83 -28.57
C SER A 461 -0.58 35.86 -29.50
N LEU A 462 -1.77 35.36 -29.13
CA LEU A 462 -2.47 34.30 -29.85
C LEU A 462 -3.72 34.79 -30.59
N SER A 463 -3.82 34.49 -31.89
CA SER A 463 -5.06 34.74 -32.64
C SER A 463 -6.16 33.74 -32.25
N ASN A 464 -7.42 34.17 -32.23
CA ASN A 464 -8.59 33.29 -31.97
C ASN A 464 -8.90 32.30 -33.09
N THR A 465 -8.12 32.32 -34.19
CA THR A 465 -8.33 31.52 -35.41
C THR A 465 -7.39 30.32 -35.53
N PHE A 466 -6.63 30.01 -34.48
CA PHE A 466 -5.72 28.87 -34.47
C PHE A 466 -6.46 27.55 -34.73
N LYS A 467 -5.95 26.74 -35.65
CA LYS A 467 -6.42 25.38 -35.94
C LYS A 467 -5.35 24.39 -35.52
N SER A 468 -5.76 23.30 -34.88
CA SER A 468 -4.89 22.15 -34.62
C SER A 468 -4.36 21.58 -35.94
N ALA A 469 -3.06 21.30 -36.01
CA ALA A 469 -2.42 20.67 -37.15
C ALA A 469 -2.09 19.21 -36.83
N ASN A 470 -2.23 18.31 -37.81
CA ASN A 470 -2.01 16.87 -37.65
C ASN A 470 -0.92 16.33 -38.60
N ASP A 471 -0.29 17.21 -39.36
CA ASP A 471 0.78 16.90 -40.30
C ASP A 471 2.01 17.76 -40.00
N VAL A 472 3.21 17.22 -40.22
CA VAL A 472 4.47 17.90 -39.87
C VAL A 472 4.62 19.23 -40.63
N ASP A 473 4.24 19.29 -41.90
CA ASP A 473 4.33 20.51 -42.70
C ASP A 473 3.32 21.57 -42.18
N GLU A 474 2.11 21.13 -41.83
CA GLU A 474 1.08 22.00 -41.23
C GLU A 474 1.50 22.51 -39.83
N ILE A 475 2.22 21.69 -39.06
CA ILE A 475 2.75 22.05 -37.74
C ILE A 475 3.76 23.19 -37.90
N VAL A 476 4.73 23.06 -38.82
CA VAL A 476 5.75 24.09 -39.08
C VAL A 476 5.10 25.39 -39.56
N GLU A 477 4.15 25.32 -40.50
CA GLU A 477 3.41 26.49 -40.98
C GLU A 477 2.62 27.18 -39.86
N SER A 478 2.04 26.40 -38.94
CA SER A 478 1.30 26.92 -37.79
C SER A 478 2.21 27.61 -36.78
N LEU A 479 3.40 27.06 -36.53
CA LEU A 479 4.41 27.68 -35.66
C LEU A 479 4.92 29.01 -36.24
N ASP A 480 5.07 29.11 -37.57
CA ASP A 480 5.42 30.36 -38.25
C ASP A 480 4.36 31.45 -38.06
N LYS A 481 3.08 31.09 -38.17
CA LYS A 481 1.96 32.02 -37.92
C LYS A 481 1.94 32.53 -36.48
N LEU A 482 2.51 31.77 -35.55
CA LEU A 482 2.60 32.11 -34.12
C LEU A 482 3.91 32.80 -33.74
N ASN A 483 4.81 33.00 -34.71
CA ASN A 483 6.14 33.58 -34.50
C ASN A 483 6.97 32.81 -33.44
N VAL A 484 6.87 31.47 -33.46
CA VAL A 484 7.63 30.57 -32.58
C VAL A 484 8.91 30.12 -33.28
N SER A 485 10.07 30.52 -32.77
CA SER A 485 11.38 30.16 -33.34
C SER A 485 11.96 28.86 -32.76
N TYR A 486 11.57 28.49 -31.54
CA TYR A 486 12.04 27.28 -30.87
C TYR A 486 10.98 26.71 -29.95
N LEU A 487 11.11 25.44 -29.60
CA LEU A 487 10.33 24.76 -28.57
C LEU A 487 11.27 24.05 -27.60
N ILE A 488 10.75 23.63 -26.44
CA ILE A 488 11.52 23.03 -25.37
C ILE A 488 11.09 21.57 -25.16
N THR A 489 12.05 20.65 -25.01
CA THR A 489 11.81 19.25 -24.66
C THR A 489 11.37 19.10 -23.20
N GLN A 490 10.95 17.90 -22.78
CA GLN A 490 10.64 17.65 -21.37
C GLN A 490 11.86 17.80 -20.44
N GLU A 491 13.09 17.66 -20.96
CA GLU A 491 14.35 17.81 -20.21
C GLU A 491 14.89 19.25 -20.22
N GLY A 492 14.23 20.17 -20.94
CA GLY A 492 14.66 21.57 -21.02
C GLY A 492 15.58 21.89 -22.19
N GLU A 493 15.81 20.96 -23.12
CA GLU A 493 16.59 21.21 -24.33
C GLU A 493 15.79 22.04 -25.33
N SER A 494 16.43 23.04 -25.95
CA SER A 494 15.81 23.88 -26.97
C SER A 494 15.98 23.26 -28.35
N ILE A 495 14.88 23.08 -29.07
CA ILE A 495 14.84 22.61 -30.45
C ILE A 495 14.34 23.75 -31.33
N GLU A 496 15.16 24.17 -32.29
CA GLU A 496 14.77 25.17 -33.28
C GLU A 496 13.67 24.60 -34.20
N LYS A 497 12.74 25.47 -34.62
CA LYS A 497 11.59 25.09 -35.46
C LYS A 497 12.02 24.32 -36.73
N ASP A 498 13.10 24.74 -37.38
CA ASP A 498 13.59 24.13 -38.62
C ASP A 498 14.18 22.72 -38.40
N ASN A 499 14.50 22.36 -37.16
CA ASN A 499 15.03 21.06 -36.77
C ASN A 499 13.94 20.10 -36.24
N ILE A 500 12.66 20.48 -36.27
CA ILE A 500 11.58 19.61 -35.78
C ILE A 500 11.49 18.32 -36.60
N THR A 501 11.62 18.39 -37.92
CA THR A 501 11.52 17.21 -38.80
C THR A 501 12.64 16.21 -38.52
N SER A 502 13.89 16.68 -38.43
CA SER A 502 15.04 15.83 -38.09
C SER A 502 14.93 15.28 -36.67
N TRP A 503 14.39 16.07 -35.74
CA TRP A 503 14.14 15.61 -34.37
C TRP A 503 13.05 14.53 -34.30
N ILE A 504 12.04 14.53 -35.18
CA ILE A 504 11.03 13.45 -35.25
C ILE A 504 11.66 12.15 -35.81
N GLU A 505 12.51 12.27 -36.83
CA GLU A 505 13.13 11.12 -37.52
C GLU A 505 14.23 10.41 -36.71
N ASP A 506 14.83 11.07 -35.72
CA ASP A 506 15.90 10.50 -34.88
C ASP A 506 15.33 9.46 -33.89
N SER A 507 15.12 8.22 -34.33
CA SER A 507 14.15 7.29 -33.74
C SER A 507 14.58 6.50 -32.50
N ASP A 508 15.85 6.46 -32.11
CA ASP A 508 16.32 5.26 -31.42
C ASP A 508 16.45 5.31 -29.89
N ASN A 509 16.35 6.44 -29.18
CA ASN A 509 16.66 6.43 -27.73
C ASN A 509 15.83 7.31 -26.76
N ASN A 510 14.85 8.11 -27.22
CA ASN A 510 14.22 9.14 -26.35
C ASN A 510 12.69 8.98 -26.19
N LEU A 511 12.17 7.76 -26.06
CA LEU A 511 10.75 7.54 -25.79
C LEU A 511 10.38 8.00 -24.37
N LYS A 512 9.29 8.76 -24.23
CA LYS A 512 8.78 9.26 -22.93
C LYS A 512 7.27 9.22 -22.88
N VAL A 513 6.70 9.34 -21.67
CA VAL A 513 5.27 9.63 -21.50
C VAL A 513 5.00 11.06 -21.95
N ILE A 514 4.18 11.22 -22.98
CA ILE A 514 3.84 12.53 -23.55
C ILE A 514 2.41 12.96 -23.26
N GLU A 515 1.55 12.03 -22.84
CA GLU A 515 0.17 12.31 -22.49
C GLU A 515 -0.40 11.20 -21.59
N PHE A 516 -0.88 11.62 -20.42
CA PHE A 516 -1.81 10.87 -19.58
C PHE A 516 -3.22 11.30 -19.93
N ASP A 517 -4.06 10.34 -20.30
CA ASP A 517 -5.40 10.55 -20.80
C ASP A 517 -6.41 9.62 -20.10
N LYS A 518 -7.70 9.95 -20.17
CA LYS A 518 -8.79 9.27 -19.45
C LYS A 518 -8.47 9.10 -17.97
N ILE A 519 -8.19 10.23 -17.32
CA ILE A 519 -7.83 10.27 -15.92
C ILE A 519 -9.08 10.08 -15.05
N ILE A 520 -8.97 9.19 -14.08
CA ILE A 520 -9.98 8.99 -13.04
C ILE A 520 -9.37 9.24 -11.65
N PRO A 521 -10.17 9.66 -10.65
CA PRO A 521 -9.75 9.60 -9.25
C PRO A 521 -9.37 8.16 -8.89
N LEU A 522 -8.27 7.99 -8.15
CA LEU A 522 -7.72 6.65 -7.88
C LEU A 522 -8.76 5.73 -7.25
N TYR A 523 -9.56 6.23 -6.30
CA TYR A 523 -10.59 5.43 -5.62
C TYR A 523 -11.64 4.82 -6.57
N LYS A 524 -11.78 5.31 -7.80
CA LYS A 524 -12.71 4.74 -8.80
C LYS A 524 -12.27 3.38 -9.36
N ILE A 525 -11.04 2.95 -9.14
CA ILE A 525 -10.60 1.59 -9.50
C ILE A 525 -11.06 0.54 -8.49
N LEU A 526 -11.43 0.96 -7.27
CA LEU A 526 -11.79 0.05 -6.18
C LEU A 526 -13.10 -0.69 -6.46
N LYS A 527 -13.39 -1.72 -5.67
CA LYS A 527 -14.69 -2.41 -5.70
C LYS A 527 -15.83 -1.43 -5.43
N LYS A 528 -17.00 -1.69 -6.03
CA LYS A 528 -18.16 -0.79 -5.95
C LYS A 528 -18.59 -0.48 -4.51
N GLU A 529 -18.49 -1.46 -3.62
CA GLU A 529 -18.79 -1.29 -2.19
C GLU A 529 -17.88 -0.27 -1.50
N GLN A 530 -16.57 -0.35 -1.74
CA GLN A 530 -15.59 0.59 -1.20
C GLN A 530 -15.80 1.99 -1.76
N GLN A 531 -16.08 2.11 -3.06
CA GLN A 531 -16.41 3.40 -3.67
C GLN A 531 -17.61 4.06 -2.99
N VAL A 532 -18.69 3.31 -2.76
CA VAL A 532 -19.90 3.82 -2.10
C VAL A 532 -19.59 4.27 -0.67
N ARG A 533 -18.79 3.53 0.09
CA ARG A 533 -18.38 3.91 1.45
C ARG A 533 -17.53 5.19 1.47
N ILE A 534 -16.59 5.33 0.53
CA ILE A 534 -15.77 6.54 0.41
C ILE A 534 -16.65 7.74 0.04
N GLU A 535 -17.54 7.59 -0.95
CA GLU A 535 -18.47 8.64 -1.38
C GLU A 535 -19.40 9.08 -0.25
N ASP A 536 -19.96 8.13 0.50
CA ASP A 536 -20.81 8.40 1.66
C ASP A 536 -20.07 9.19 2.75
N ILE A 537 -18.81 8.84 3.06
CA ILE A 537 -17.99 9.62 4.00
C ILE A 537 -17.75 11.03 3.46
N LEU A 538 -17.32 11.16 2.20
CA LEU A 538 -17.05 12.46 1.59
C LEU A 538 -18.28 13.37 1.59
N ASP A 539 -19.45 12.82 1.31
CA ASP A 539 -20.71 13.58 1.32
C ASP A 539 -21.08 14.01 2.75
N LYS A 540 -20.91 13.13 3.74
CA LYS A 540 -21.14 13.45 5.16
C LYS A 540 -20.17 14.51 5.70
N PHE A 541 -18.97 14.62 5.14
CA PHE A 541 -18.00 15.68 5.48
C PHE A 541 -18.25 17.01 4.73
N LYS A 542 -18.93 16.98 3.56
CA LYS A 542 -19.35 18.19 2.85
C LYS A 542 -20.63 18.80 3.44
N ASP A 543 -21.45 17.98 4.07
CA ASP A 543 -22.67 18.39 4.75
C ASP A 543 -22.36 19.18 6.03
N CYS A 544 -22.37 20.51 5.92
CA CYS A 544 -22.08 21.41 7.03
C CYS A 544 -23.31 21.74 7.90
N GLN A 545 -24.48 21.12 7.65
CA GLN A 545 -25.72 21.48 8.34
C GLN A 545 -26.20 20.37 9.29
N ASP A 546 -25.97 19.10 8.94
CA ASP A 546 -26.51 18.00 9.71
C ASP A 546 -25.54 17.49 10.79
N PHE A 547 -25.99 17.57 12.04
CA PHE A 547 -25.30 16.98 13.18
C PHE A 547 -25.35 15.44 13.09
N ARG A 548 -24.20 14.80 13.36
CA ARG A 548 -24.05 13.35 13.32
C ARG A 548 -23.47 12.82 14.61
N ILE A 549 -23.65 11.52 14.86
CA ILE A 549 -22.98 10.84 15.97
C ILE A 549 -21.49 10.72 15.60
N ILE A 550 -20.64 11.34 16.41
CA ILE A 550 -19.19 11.39 16.20
C ILE A 550 -18.52 10.19 16.86
N MET A 551 -18.90 9.90 18.09
CA MET A 551 -18.41 8.75 18.85
C MET A 551 -19.35 8.43 20.00
N THR A 552 -19.28 7.22 20.51
CA THR A 552 -20.10 6.73 21.62
C THR A 552 -19.22 6.03 22.64
N GLY A 553 -19.59 6.12 23.91
CA GLY A 553 -18.82 5.50 24.97
C GLY A 553 -19.62 5.14 26.20
N ILE A 554 -19.01 4.30 27.02
CA ILE A 554 -19.47 4.01 28.37
C ILE A 554 -18.35 4.24 29.35
N THR A 555 -18.68 4.87 30.48
CA THR A 555 -17.73 5.12 31.57
C THR A 555 -18.30 4.62 32.88
N ASP A 556 -17.49 3.86 33.63
CA ASP A 556 -17.89 3.37 34.95
C ASP A 556 -17.81 4.46 36.03
N LEU A 557 -18.68 4.29 37.02
CA LEU A 557 -18.79 5.21 38.15
C LEU A 557 -18.22 4.63 39.44
N LYS A 558 -17.39 3.59 39.38
CA LYS A 558 -16.88 2.88 40.57
C LYS A 558 -16.08 3.78 41.51
N CYS A 559 -15.42 4.80 40.94
CA CYS A 559 -14.58 5.75 41.66
C CYS A 559 -15.37 6.84 42.42
N LEU A 560 -16.68 6.95 42.23
CA LEU A 560 -17.52 7.96 42.89
C LEU A 560 -17.91 7.52 44.30
N ASP A 561 -18.10 8.47 45.21
CA ASP A 561 -18.63 8.17 46.55
C ASP A 561 -20.16 8.15 46.56
N ASN A 562 -20.80 7.39 47.45
CA ASN A 562 -22.26 7.34 47.56
C ASN A 562 -22.84 8.44 48.47
N GLU A 563 -21.99 9.17 49.21
CA GLU A 563 -22.44 10.14 50.23
C GLU A 563 -22.74 11.54 49.66
N ASN A 564 -22.23 11.86 48.46
CA ASN A 564 -22.46 13.16 47.83
C ASN A 564 -23.77 13.18 47.01
N ILE A 565 -24.45 14.33 47.01
CA ILE A 565 -25.69 14.53 46.23
C ILE A 565 -25.39 14.79 44.75
N ILE A 566 -24.25 15.43 44.47
CA ILE A 566 -23.76 15.78 43.14
C ILE A 566 -22.34 15.22 42.96
N HIS A 567 -22.09 14.62 41.81
CA HIS A 567 -20.80 14.05 41.44
C HIS A 567 -20.32 14.63 40.11
N TYR A 568 -19.00 14.81 40.03
CA TYR A 568 -18.32 15.18 38.80
C TYR A 568 -17.43 14.03 38.37
N LYS A 569 -17.66 13.52 37.16
CA LYS A 569 -16.83 12.48 36.55
C LYS A 569 -16.19 13.05 35.29
N CYS A 570 -14.86 13.14 35.28
CA CYS A 570 -14.11 13.39 34.06
C CYS A 570 -14.24 12.17 33.15
N ILE A 571 -14.54 12.41 31.88
CA ILE A 571 -14.62 11.40 30.83
C ILE A 571 -13.61 11.81 29.77
N ASP A 572 -12.52 11.06 29.73
CA ASP A 572 -11.46 11.22 28.74
C ASP A 572 -11.81 10.37 27.51
N ILE A 573 -11.64 10.95 26.32
CA ILE A 573 -11.81 10.25 25.05
C ILE A 573 -10.46 9.81 24.51
N GLU A 574 -10.40 8.60 23.96
CA GLU A 574 -9.15 8.01 23.47
C GLU A 574 -8.59 8.73 22.25
N THR A 575 -9.47 9.17 21.35
CA THR A 575 -9.11 9.94 20.15
C THR A 575 -9.50 11.41 20.35
N PRO A 576 -8.54 12.33 20.50
CA PRO A 576 -8.82 13.75 20.66
C PRO A 576 -9.51 14.35 19.45
N LEU A 577 -10.39 15.32 19.70
CA LEU A 577 -11.12 16.08 18.69
C LEU A 577 -10.33 17.34 18.26
N GLU A 578 -10.54 17.82 17.04
CA GLU A 578 -9.90 19.05 16.54
C GLU A 578 -10.54 20.35 17.07
N ASP A 579 -11.82 20.29 17.44
CA ASP A 579 -12.59 21.43 17.94
C ASP A 579 -13.40 21.04 19.20
N LYS A 580 -13.77 22.02 20.00
CA LYS A 580 -14.66 21.92 21.18
C LYS A 580 -16.13 22.13 20.84
N ASN A 581 -16.46 22.44 19.58
CA ASN A 581 -17.82 22.67 19.08
C ASN A 581 -18.61 21.36 18.93
N TYR A 582 -18.76 20.61 20.01
CA TYR A 582 -19.56 19.40 20.08
C TYR A 582 -20.51 19.43 21.29
N GLU A 583 -21.55 18.61 21.23
CA GLU A 583 -22.52 18.46 22.31
C GLU A 583 -22.56 16.98 22.72
N VAL A 584 -22.77 16.73 24.02
CA VAL A 584 -22.76 15.37 24.57
C VAL A 584 -24.13 15.03 25.13
N PHE A 585 -24.62 13.85 24.75
CA PHE A 585 -25.88 13.31 25.21
C PHE A 585 -25.67 11.93 25.82
N GLY A 586 -26.49 11.57 26.80
CA GLY A 586 -26.30 10.31 27.49
C GLY A 586 -27.31 10.06 28.60
N SER A 587 -27.14 8.93 29.26
CA SER A 587 -27.97 8.51 30.39
C SER A 587 -27.17 7.69 31.40
N ILE A 588 -27.69 7.62 32.63
CA ILE A 588 -27.18 6.68 33.63
C ILE A 588 -27.86 5.34 33.44
N ILE A 589 -27.05 4.30 33.29
CA ILE A 589 -27.49 2.91 33.18
C ILE A 589 -27.00 2.09 34.36
N SER A 590 -27.81 1.14 34.80
CA SER A 590 -27.44 0.14 35.79
C SER A 590 -26.54 -0.95 35.18
N GLU A 591 -25.97 -1.79 36.04
CA GLU A 591 -25.20 -2.98 35.63
C GLU A 591 -25.97 -3.93 34.70
N ASN A 592 -27.30 -3.91 34.75
CA ASN A 592 -28.19 -4.73 33.93
C ASN A 592 -28.66 -4.03 32.63
N ASN A 593 -27.98 -2.96 32.18
CA ASN A 593 -28.38 -2.17 31.01
C ASN A 593 -29.81 -1.61 31.10
N ILE A 594 -30.24 -1.19 32.29
CA ILE A 594 -31.52 -0.51 32.49
C ILE A 594 -31.25 0.96 32.79
N ARG A 595 -31.88 1.86 32.03
CA ARG A 595 -31.83 3.30 32.28
C ARG A 595 -32.45 3.64 33.64
N LEU A 596 -31.78 4.52 34.38
CA LEU A 596 -32.22 4.96 35.70
C LEU A 596 -32.80 6.38 35.64
N ASP A 597 -34.12 6.51 35.64
CA ASP A 597 -34.81 7.82 35.58
C ASP A 597 -34.67 8.68 36.86
N ASN A 598 -34.25 8.08 37.97
CA ASN A 598 -34.14 8.77 39.26
C ASN A 598 -32.80 9.51 39.44
N ILE A 599 -31.84 9.27 38.54
CA ILE A 599 -30.52 9.91 38.53
C ILE A 599 -30.43 10.72 37.24
N TYR A 600 -30.16 12.00 37.35
CA TYR A 600 -29.93 12.83 36.16
C TYR A 600 -28.43 12.95 35.88
N VAL A 601 -28.11 13.10 34.61
CA VAL A 601 -26.76 13.39 34.12
C VAL A 601 -26.82 14.54 33.14
N ASN A 602 -25.97 15.53 33.35
CA ASN A 602 -25.68 16.61 32.42
C ASN A 602 -24.23 16.54 31.98
N PHE A 603 -23.91 17.21 30.88
CA PHE A 603 -22.57 17.24 30.32
C PHE A 603 -22.12 18.68 30.12
N GLY A 604 -20.85 18.94 30.36
CA GLY A 604 -20.28 20.28 30.20
C GLY A 604 -18.77 20.26 30.34
N LEU A 605 -18.18 21.46 30.40
CA LEU A 605 -16.72 21.67 30.47
C LEU A 605 -16.00 20.92 29.33
N TYR A 606 -16.47 21.14 28.10
CA TYR A 606 -15.95 20.48 26.90
C TYR A 606 -14.51 20.91 26.58
N ASP A 607 -13.67 19.92 26.30
CA ASP A 607 -12.30 20.09 25.83
C ASP A 607 -11.98 19.12 24.67
N PHE A 608 -10.82 19.28 24.06
CA PHE A 608 -10.36 18.44 22.95
C PHE A 608 -10.17 16.97 23.35
N ASN A 609 -9.85 16.72 24.63
CA ASN A 609 -9.55 15.39 25.16
C ASN A 609 -10.71 14.76 25.94
N GLY A 610 -11.86 15.42 26.03
CA GLY A 610 -13.00 14.90 26.79
C GLY A 610 -13.86 15.97 27.43
N PHE A 611 -14.68 15.55 28.39
CA PHE A 611 -15.72 16.36 29.00
C PHE A 611 -16.07 15.88 30.41
N TYR A 612 -16.86 16.66 31.13
CA TYR A 612 -17.35 16.29 32.45
C TYR A 612 -18.80 15.84 32.40
N ALA A 613 -19.08 14.69 33.04
CA ALA A 613 -20.42 14.29 33.42
C ALA A 613 -20.73 14.80 34.83
N ILE A 614 -21.80 15.58 34.94
CA ILE A 614 -22.35 16.14 36.18
C ILE A 614 -23.56 15.30 36.54
N ILE A 615 -23.45 14.53 37.61
CA ILE A 615 -24.44 13.52 37.97
C ILE A 615 -25.05 13.90 39.30
N GLY A 616 -26.37 14.01 39.38
CA GLY A 616 -27.05 14.25 40.64
C GLY A 616 -28.10 13.20 40.95
N ASN A 617 -28.18 12.84 42.23
CA ASN A 617 -29.08 11.83 42.74
C ASN A 617 -30.29 12.47 43.45
N SER A 618 -31.46 11.85 43.32
CA SER A 618 -32.60 12.16 44.17
C SER A 618 -32.45 11.41 45.50
N GLU A 619 -32.57 12.11 46.64
CA GLU A 619 -32.50 11.51 47.99
C GLU A 619 -33.46 10.34 48.21
N VAL A 620 -34.50 10.21 47.38
CA VAL A 620 -35.55 9.19 47.48
C VAL A 620 -35.10 7.82 46.92
N ALA A 621 -34.03 7.76 46.12
CA ALA A 621 -33.62 6.54 45.43
C ALA A 621 -32.37 5.90 46.08
N ASN A 622 -32.56 4.76 46.76
CA ASN A 622 -31.48 3.95 47.36
C ASN A 622 -30.67 3.18 46.28
N ILE A 623 -30.11 3.90 45.30
CA ILE A 623 -29.34 3.35 44.18
C ILE A 623 -27.86 3.49 44.50
N ASN A 624 -27.11 2.40 44.35
CA ASN A 624 -25.65 2.42 44.48
C ASN A 624 -25.00 2.91 43.18
N ILE A 625 -24.58 4.18 43.14
CA ILE A 625 -24.04 4.81 41.92
C ILE A 625 -22.75 4.15 41.45
N ARG A 626 -21.96 3.55 42.37
CA ARG A 626 -20.71 2.84 42.04
C ARG A 626 -20.89 1.63 41.13
N LYS A 627 -22.11 1.10 41.04
CA LYS A 627 -22.49 0.00 40.15
C LYS A 627 -23.10 0.47 38.83
N CYS A 628 -23.22 1.78 38.66
CA CYS A 628 -23.81 2.39 37.47
C CYS A 628 -22.73 2.83 36.49
N TYR A 629 -23.17 3.14 35.28
CA TYR A 629 -22.34 3.61 34.20
C TYR A 629 -22.99 4.83 33.56
N VAL A 630 -22.16 5.74 33.07
CA VAL A 630 -22.59 6.80 32.16
C VAL A 630 -22.46 6.25 30.76
N SER A 631 -23.57 6.17 30.04
CA SER A 631 -23.56 5.89 28.61
C SER A 631 -23.74 7.21 27.87
N TRP A 632 -22.81 7.51 26.96
CA TRP A 632 -22.71 8.82 26.32
C TRP A 632 -22.45 8.73 24.82
N MET A 633 -22.82 9.78 24.10
CA MET A 633 -22.54 9.99 22.69
C MET A 633 -22.16 11.45 22.45
N ILE A 634 -21.16 11.65 21.60
CA ILE A 634 -20.76 12.97 21.10
C ILE A 634 -21.49 13.21 19.78
N VAL A 635 -22.12 14.37 19.67
CA VAL A 635 -22.85 14.82 18.50
C VAL A 635 -22.22 16.13 18.01
N GLY A 636 -21.93 16.20 16.71
CA GLY A 636 -21.22 17.32 16.12
C GLY A 636 -21.19 17.26 14.60
N LEU A 637 -20.48 18.22 14.00
CA LEU A 637 -20.20 18.26 12.57
C LEU A 637 -18.88 17.50 12.30
N PRO A 638 -18.88 16.40 11.51
CA PRO A 638 -17.66 15.65 11.22
C PRO A 638 -16.55 16.52 10.63
N SER A 639 -16.91 17.49 9.78
CA SER A 639 -15.98 18.41 9.12
C SER A 639 -15.22 19.34 10.07
N GLN A 640 -15.71 19.55 11.29
CA GLN A 640 -15.04 20.38 12.31
C GLN A 640 -14.25 19.54 13.30
N LEU A 641 -14.71 18.32 13.58
CA LEU A 641 -14.16 17.50 14.64
C LEU A 641 -13.13 16.49 14.14
N SER A 642 -13.11 16.21 12.83
CA SER A 642 -12.24 15.26 12.11
C SER A 642 -12.46 13.78 12.47
N VAL A 643 -12.70 13.50 13.75
CA VAL A 643 -13.14 12.19 14.24
C VAL A 643 -14.55 11.90 13.77
N PHE A 644 -14.78 10.68 13.30
CA PHE A 644 -16.08 10.16 12.93
C PHE A 644 -16.05 8.64 13.06
N SER A 645 -16.52 8.08 14.18
CA SER A 645 -16.44 6.64 14.48
C SER A 645 -17.19 5.77 13.47
N PRO A 646 -16.62 4.64 13.00
CA PRO A 646 -17.27 3.72 12.04
C PRO A 646 -18.54 3.05 12.59
N ASN A 647 -18.70 2.99 13.90
CA ASN A 647 -19.74 2.19 14.54
C ASN A 647 -21.15 2.73 14.33
N ASN A 648 -21.30 4.05 14.18
CA ASN A 648 -22.60 4.73 14.18
C ASN A 648 -22.74 5.85 13.12
N ARG A 649 -21.89 5.88 12.06
CA ARG A 649 -21.87 6.94 11.03
C ARG A 649 -23.16 7.12 10.24
N ASP A 650 -23.97 6.09 10.18
CA ASP A 650 -25.19 6.08 9.37
C ASP A 650 -26.36 6.78 10.05
N PHE A 651 -26.23 7.08 11.34
CA PHE A 651 -27.27 7.76 12.10
C PHE A 651 -27.13 9.28 11.96
N GLN A 652 -28.08 9.89 11.26
CA GLN A 652 -28.31 11.33 11.31
C GLN A 652 -29.01 11.71 12.61
N VAL A 653 -28.62 12.84 13.18
CA VAL A 653 -29.17 13.35 14.44
C VAL A 653 -29.96 14.61 14.20
N ASN A 654 -31.21 14.62 14.68
CA ASN A 654 -31.98 15.85 14.73
C ASN A 654 -31.74 16.55 16.06
N TYR A 655 -31.01 17.65 16.00
CA TYR A 655 -30.62 18.44 17.16
C TYR A 655 -31.28 19.83 17.14
N PHE A 656 -31.79 20.26 18.28
CA PHE A 656 -32.24 21.65 18.46
C PHE A 656 -32.14 22.11 19.92
N LYS A 657 -31.91 23.42 20.09
CA LYS A 657 -31.90 24.11 21.39
C LYS A 657 -33.26 24.73 21.67
N LEU A 658 -33.73 24.65 22.92
CA LEU A 658 -34.97 25.29 23.37
C LEU A 658 -34.78 26.02 24.69
N SER A 659 -35.10 27.30 24.73
CA SER A 659 -35.20 28.07 25.96
C SER A 659 -36.65 28.09 26.46
N THR A 660 -36.88 27.63 27.69
CA THR A 660 -38.20 27.65 28.34
C THR A 660 -38.13 28.28 29.72
N LYS A 661 -39.24 28.85 30.19
CA LYS A 661 -39.34 29.44 31.53
C LYS A 661 -40.03 28.46 32.48
N LEU A 662 -39.33 27.97 33.49
CA LEU A 662 -39.94 27.17 34.54
C LEU A 662 -40.88 28.04 35.38
N GLN A 663 -42.09 27.53 35.58
CA GLN A 663 -43.05 28.08 36.54
C GLN A 663 -43.13 27.13 37.74
N SER A 664 -43.10 27.68 38.96
CA SER A 664 -43.05 26.90 40.21
C SER A 664 -44.26 25.99 40.44
N ASN A 665 -45.37 26.23 39.73
CA ASN A 665 -46.62 25.48 39.84
C ASN A 665 -46.84 24.44 38.71
N ARG A 666 -45.90 24.31 37.77
CA ARG A 666 -46.05 23.44 36.59
C ARG A 666 -44.89 22.47 36.48
N SER A 667 -45.20 21.18 36.51
CA SER A 667 -44.22 20.10 36.33
C SER A 667 -44.16 19.57 34.89
N ASN A 668 -45.26 19.66 34.13
CA ASN A 668 -45.36 19.14 32.75
C ASN A 668 -45.25 20.27 31.70
N TYR A 669 -44.31 20.12 30.77
CA TYR A 669 -43.97 21.08 29.73
C TYR A 669 -44.14 20.46 28.35
N TYR A 670 -44.95 21.11 27.52
CA TYR A 670 -45.19 20.72 26.13
C TYR A 670 -44.20 21.44 25.21
N ILE A 671 -43.42 20.66 24.47
CA ILE A 671 -42.43 21.16 23.52
C ILE A 671 -42.86 20.76 22.12
N ARG A 672 -43.08 21.75 21.25
CA ARG A 672 -43.31 21.53 19.82
C ARG A 672 -41.98 21.17 19.15
N THR A 673 -41.94 20.06 18.44
CA THR A 673 -40.74 19.64 17.68
C THR A 673 -40.73 20.30 16.31
N PRO A 674 -39.54 20.62 15.76
CA PRO A 674 -39.44 21.22 14.43
C PRO A 674 -39.79 20.24 13.29
N PHE A 675 -39.88 18.94 13.59
CA PHE A 675 -40.22 17.87 12.64
C PHE A 675 -41.20 16.87 13.27
N THR A 676 -41.79 16.04 12.42
CA THR A 676 -42.71 14.97 12.83
C THR A 676 -41.97 13.81 13.49
N LEU A 677 -42.48 13.36 14.63
CA LEU A 677 -42.02 12.19 15.37
C LEU A 677 -42.79 10.93 14.92
N SER A 678 -42.12 9.78 15.02
CA SER A 678 -42.72 8.46 14.85
C SER A 678 -42.28 7.50 15.95
N GLU A 679 -42.99 6.37 16.05
CA GLU A 679 -42.58 5.25 16.87
C GLU A 679 -41.15 4.78 16.48
N GLY A 680 -40.38 4.30 17.45
CA GLY A 680 -38.98 3.87 17.27
C GLY A 680 -37.94 4.99 17.35
N TYR A 681 -38.36 6.24 17.57
CA TYR A 681 -37.44 7.36 17.83
C TYR A 681 -36.92 7.28 19.27
N THR A 682 -35.66 7.64 19.47
CA THR A 682 -35.01 7.74 20.77
C THR A 682 -34.65 9.19 21.06
N ILE A 683 -35.07 9.68 22.22
CA ILE A 683 -34.85 11.07 22.63
C ILE A 683 -33.84 11.13 23.77
N PHE A 684 -32.87 12.01 23.62
CA PHE A 684 -31.95 12.45 24.65
C PHE A 684 -32.19 13.92 24.94
N VAL A 685 -32.19 14.28 26.23
CA VAL A 685 -32.41 15.65 26.67
C VAL A 685 -31.50 15.92 27.85
N HIS A 686 -30.83 17.07 27.84
CA HIS A 686 -30.09 17.57 28.99
C HIS A 686 -30.26 19.09 29.09
N GLU A 687 -29.97 19.63 30.27
CA GLU A 687 -29.97 21.06 30.52
C GLU A 687 -28.67 21.67 29.99
N TYR A 688 -28.76 22.78 29.26
CA TYR A 688 -27.61 23.54 28.79
C TYR A 688 -27.06 24.40 29.94
N GLN A 689 -25.76 24.26 30.21
CA GLN A 689 -25.09 24.98 31.28
C GLN A 689 -24.41 26.25 30.75
N SER A 690 -24.95 27.42 31.10
CA SER A 690 -24.20 28.67 30.92
C SER A 690 -23.02 28.72 31.89
N PRO A 691 -21.83 29.21 31.47
CA PRO A 691 -20.66 29.35 32.34
C PRO A 691 -20.87 30.25 33.58
N THR A 692 -21.97 31.00 33.62
CA THR A 692 -22.29 31.95 34.70
C THR A 692 -23.25 31.34 35.74
N ASN A 693 -22.68 30.53 36.65
CA ASN A 693 -23.08 30.39 38.07
C ASN A 693 -24.39 29.69 38.50
N TYR A 694 -25.01 28.81 37.73
CA TYR A 694 -26.01 27.88 38.30
C TYR A 694 -25.68 26.43 37.92
N GLU A 695 -25.39 25.61 38.93
CA GLU A 695 -25.30 24.15 38.74
C GLU A 695 -26.71 23.64 38.40
N PRO A 696 -26.88 22.96 37.26
CA PRO A 696 -28.19 22.48 36.83
C PRO A 696 -28.68 21.45 37.83
N ASN A 697 -29.89 21.67 38.36
CA ASN A 697 -30.46 20.84 39.42
C ASN A 697 -31.82 20.26 39.01
N ASN A 698 -32.07 20.11 37.71
CA ASN A 698 -33.36 19.69 37.19
C ASN A 698 -33.31 18.26 36.65
N ILE A 699 -34.27 17.43 37.08
CA ILE A 699 -34.52 16.11 36.50
C ILE A 699 -35.55 16.28 35.39
N VAL A 700 -35.16 15.93 34.17
CA VAL A 700 -36.05 15.95 32.98
C VAL A 700 -36.44 14.52 32.64
N LYS A 701 -37.74 14.23 32.69
CA LYS A 701 -38.30 12.91 32.39
C LYS A 701 -39.31 13.00 31.25
N LEU A 702 -39.19 12.14 30.23
CA LEU A 702 -40.22 12.02 29.19
C LEU A 702 -41.47 11.37 29.78
N VAL A 703 -42.63 11.99 29.57
CA VAL A 703 -43.93 11.44 29.98
C VAL A 703 -44.66 10.83 28.79
N LYS A 704 -44.90 11.63 27.74
CA LYS A 704 -45.73 11.27 26.58
C LYS A 704 -45.24 11.99 25.33
N TRP A 705 -45.61 11.51 24.15
CA TRP A 705 -45.33 12.15 22.86
C TRP A 705 -46.56 12.17 21.94
N SER A 706 -46.54 13.05 20.95
CA SER A 706 -47.51 13.15 19.86
C SER A 706 -46.77 13.43 18.55
N LYS A 707 -47.48 13.49 17.42
CA LYS A 707 -46.85 13.61 16.09
C LYS A 707 -45.86 14.77 15.96
N ASN A 708 -46.11 15.92 16.61
CA ASN A 708 -45.26 17.12 16.50
C ASN A 708 -44.86 17.70 17.86
N SER A 709 -44.99 16.93 18.95
CA SER A 709 -44.73 17.47 20.28
C SER A 709 -44.33 16.41 21.29
N ILE A 710 -43.56 16.82 22.27
CA ILE A 710 -43.06 16.02 23.38
C ILE A 710 -43.52 16.64 24.69
N ASN A 711 -43.91 15.81 25.66
CA ASN A 711 -44.24 16.26 27.01
C ASN A 711 -43.19 15.77 28.01
N PHE A 712 -42.45 16.72 28.60
CA PHE A 712 -41.47 16.44 29.65
C PHE A 712 -41.99 16.86 31.02
N GLN A 713 -41.74 16.01 32.01
CA GLN A 713 -41.82 16.37 33.41
C GLN A 713 -40.46 16.91 33.86
N ILE A 714 -40.40 18.17 34.29
CA ILE A 714 -39.18 18.81 34.80
C ILE A 714 -39.34 19.05 36.30
N THR A 715 -38.42 18.50 37.10
CA THR A 715 -38.44 18.62 38.56
C THR A 715 -37.15 19.26 39.06
N ASN A 716 -37.24 20.40 39.75
CA ASN A 716 -36.08 21.07 40.33
C ASN A 716 -35.74 20.49 41.71
N LEU A 717 -34.54 19.92 41.85
CA LEU A 717 -34.01 19.33 43.07
C LEU A 717 -33.68 20.36 44.16
N SER A 718 -33.53 21.65 43.83
CA SER A 718 -33.30 22.68 44.85
C SER A 718 -34.53 22.90 45.74
N HIS A 719 -35.71 22.46 45.32
CA HIS A 719 -36.90 22.44 46.18
C HIS A 719 -36.80 21.44 47.34
N PHE A 720 -35.93 20.43 47.25
CA PHE A 720 -35.69 19.52 48.38
C PHE A 720 -34.72 20.10 49.43
N LYS A 721 -34.03 21.22 49.14
CA LYS A 721 -33.05 21.85 50.06
C LYS A 721 -33.66 22.72 51.17
N LEU A 722 -34.98 22.96 51.19
CA LEU A 722 -35.59 23.81 52.23
C LEU A 722 -35.98 22.98 53.46
N VAL A 723 -34.98 22.67 54.28
CA VAL A 723 -35.21 22.41 55.70
C VAL A 723 -35.41 23.77 56.38
N ASP A 724 -36.64 23.96 56.88
CA ASP A 724 -37.09 24.91 57.91
C ASP A 724 -36.23 26.16 58.15
N ASP A 725 -36.58 27.27 57.47
CA ASP A 725 -36.82 28.59 58.08
C ASP A 725 -36.77 29.69 57.00
N PHE A 726 -37.95 30.14 56.56
CA PHE A 726 -38.33 31.53 56.21
C PHE A 726 -39.57 31.55 55.27
N PRO A 727 -40.59 32.41 55.52
CA PRO A 727 -41.87 32.34 54.83
C PRO A 727 -41.92 33.12 53.50
N MET A 728 -42.68 32.56 52.56
CA MET A 728 -43.34 33.12 51.37
C MET A 728 -42.55 33.96 50.33
N VAL A 729 -42.35 33.30 49.18
CA VAL A 729 -42.77 33.72 47.82
C VAL A 729 -42.16 35.00 47.24
N ALA A 730 -41.10 34.82 46.46
CA ALA A 730 -41.10 35.31 45.08
C ALA A 730 -41.12 34.08 44.15
N ALA A 731 -42.06 34.04 43.21
CA ALA A 731 -42.08 33.02 42.17
C ALA A 731 -40.85 33.23 41.29
N ASN A 732 -39.73 32.57 41.63
CA ASN A 732 -38.53 32.63 40.81
C ASN A 732 -38.81 31.87 39.51
N VAL A 733 -39.10 32.62 38.45
CA VAL A 733 -39.14 32.10 37.09
C VAL A 733 -37.69 31.84 36.67
N ILE A 734 -37.30 30.57 36.60
CA ILE A 734 -35.97 30.14 36.16
C ILE A 734 -36.04 29.88 34.67
N ASN A 735 -35.24 30.56 33.86
CA ASN A 735 -35.08 30.19 32.45
C ASN A 735 -34.19 28.95 32.40
N ILE A 736 -34.67 27.91 31.72
CA ILE A 736 -33.94 26.68 31.43
C ILE A 736 -33.75 26.60 29.92
N ASP A 737 -32.52 26.35 29.53
CA ASP A 737 -32.16 26.00 28.18
C ASP A 737 -32.02 24.47 28.11
N LEU A 738 -32.78 23.83 27.21
CA LEU A 738 -32.76 22.39 26.97
C LEU A 738 -32.12 22.11 25.61
N ASN A 739 -31.15 21.21 25.61
CA ASN A 739 -30.60 20.61 24.41
C ASN A 739 -31.33 19.29 24.17
N ILE A 740 -31.99 19.16 23.01
CA ILE A 740 -32.73 17.96 22.65
C ILE A 740 -32.10 17.33 21.42
N CYS A 741 -31.79 16.05 21.54
CA CYS A 741 -31.27 15.21 20.48
C CYS A 741 -32.26 14.08 20.21
N ILE A 742 -32.66 13.92 18.95
CA ILE A 742 -33.62 12.92 18.51
C ILE A 742 -32.99 12.06 17.43
N LEU A 743 -33.05 10.75 17.64
CA LEU A 743 -32.45 9.74 16.78
C LEU A 743 -33.51 8.77 16.31
N PHE A 744 -33.54 8.48 15.01
CA PHE A 744 -34.29 7.34 14.52
C PHE A 744 -33.45 6.08 14.69
N THR A 745 -33.81 5.24 15.65
CA THR A 745 -33.04 4.03 15.94
C THR A 745 -33.73 2.75 15.45
N ASP A 746 -35.05 2.77 15.23
CA ASP A 746 -35.84 1.57 14.93
C ASP A 746 -35.50 0.40 15.88
N TYR A 747 -35.29 0.73 17.16
CA TYR A 747 -34.83 -0.20 18.21
C TYR A 747 -33.46 -0.85 17.97
N LYS A 748 -32.70 -0.41 16.96
CA LYS A 748 -31.28 -0.77 16.81
C LYS A 748 -30.49 -0.07 17.90
N ASN A 749 -29.76 -0.87 18.67
CA ASN A 749 -28.87 -0.32 19.67
C ASN A 749 -27.64 0.30 18.99
N LEU A 750 -27.25 1.48 19.46
CA LEU A 750 -25.98 2.09 19.06
C LEU A 750 -24.82 1.23 19.59
N LYS A 751 -23.84 1.02 18.73
CA LYS A 751 -22.58 0.35 19.10
C LYS A 751 -21.73 1.30 19.94
N ILE A 752 -20.81 0.77 20.74
CA ILE A 752 -19.96 1.56 21.64
C ILE A 752 -18.51 1.45 21.19
N ASP A 753 -17.83 2.58 21.11
CA ASP A 753 -16.45 2.64 20.61
C ASP A 753 -15.42 2.13 21.61
N ASN A 754 -15.61 2.43 22.90
CA ASN A 754 -14.64 2.14 23.96
C ASN A 754 -14.96 0.87 24.80
N ASN A 755 -15.69 -0.09 24.24
CA ASN A 755 -16.22 -1.22 25.02
C ASN A 755 -15.74 -2.57 24.50
N GLU A 756 -14.66 -3.09 25.09
CA GLU A 756 -14.11 -4.41 24.79
C GLU A 756 -14.86 -5.55 25.52
N GLU A 757 -15.62 -5.25 26.57
CA GLU A 757 -16.23 -6.27 27.43
C GLU A 757 -17.72 -5.97 27.77
N LYS A 758 -18.60 -6.69 27.06
CA LYS A 758 -20.08 -6.84 27.18
C LYS A 758 -20.90 -6.00 26.21
N GLU A 759 -21.96 -6.59 25.64
CA GLU A 759 -23.01 -5.87 24.93
C GLU A 759 -23.70 -4.88 25.88
N ARG A 760 -23.28 -3.62 25.81
CA ARG A 760 -23.95 -2.50 26.44
C ARG A 760 -24.41 -1.56 25.35
N PHE A 761 -25.44 -0.78 25.64
CA PHE A 761 -26.12 0.02 24.64
C PHE A 761 -26.36 1.42 25.18
N LEU A 762 -26.38 2.41 24.28
CA LEU A 762 -26.84 3.75 24.63
C LEU A 762 -28.37 3.74 24.75
N ILE A 763 -28.90 4.06 25.95
CA ILE A 763 -30.33 3.95 26.23
C ILE A 763 -30.93 5.34 26.50
N GLY A 764 -31.71 5.83 25.53
CA GLY A 764 -32.46 7.07 25.65
C GLY A 764 -33.94 6.85 25.99
N TYR A 765 -34.78 7.85 25.74
CA TYR A 765 -36.23 7.74 25.89
C TYR A 765 -36.84 7.24 24.59
N ILE A 766 -37.32 5.99 24.57
CA ILE A 766 -37.87 5.37 23.37
C ILE A 766 -39.35 5.77 23.20
N LEU A 767 -39.71 6.23 22.01
CA LEU A 767 -41.09 6.51 21.62
C LEU A 767 -41.78 5.21 21.21
N THR A 768 -42.80 4.81 21.96
CA THR A 768 -43.59 3.60 21.75
C THR A 768 -45.07 3.96 21.60
N LYS A 769 -45.90 3.01 21.15
CA LYS A 769 -47.37 3.18 21.18
C LYS A 769 -47.91 3.43 22.59
N GLU A 770 -47.26 2.89 23.63
CA GLU A 770 -47.75 2.99 25.00
C GLU A 770 -47.68 4.43 25.56
N ASN A 771 -46.68 5.21 25.12
CA ASN A 771 -46.50 6.60 25.55
C ASN A 771 -46.98 7.63 24.49
N PHE A 772 -47.68 7.17 23.44
CA PHE A 772 -48.26 8.02 22.39
C PHE A 772 -49.62 8.63 22.79
N VAL A 773 -49.88 9.85 22.33
CA VAL A 773 -51.18 10.52 22.41
C VAL A 773 -51.48 11.21 21.07
N GLU A 774 -52.74 11.09 20.60
CA GLU A 774 -53.17 11.72 19.34
C GLU A 774 -53.02 13.25 19.35
N CYS A 775 -53.40 13.90 20.45
CA CYS A 775 -53.18 15.33 20.71
C CYS A 775 -53.05 15.56 22.22
N PHE A 776 -52.11 16.43 22.62
CA PHE A 776 -52.10 16.93 23.99
C PHE A 776 -53.31 17.85 24.16
N GLY A 777 -54.28 17.43 24.98
CA GLY A 777 -55.47 18.24 25.25
C GLY A 777 -55.10 19.64 25.76
N ASN A 778 -55.78 20.67 25.23
CA ASN A 778 -55.54 22.08 25.52
C ASN A 778 -55.27 22.34 27.01
N PRO A 779 -54.17 23.01 27.39
CA PRO A 779 -54.19 23.77 28.63
C PRO A 779 -55.27 24.86 28.47
N VAL A 780 -56.07 25.03 29.53
CA VAL A 780 -57.15 26.01 29.62
C VAL A 780 -56.75 27.35 28.99
N VAL A 781 -57.63 27.82 28.10
CA VAL A 781 -57.79 29.15 27.52
C VAL A 781 -56.97 30.24 28.22
N ASP A 782 -55.98 30.78 27.51
CA ASP A 782 -55.82 32.22 27.36
C ASP A 782 -55.54 32.49 25.87
N GLU A 783 -56.17 33.54 25.38
CA GLU A 783 -56.55 33.77 23.99
C GLU A 783 -55.37 33.93 23.01
N GLU A 784 -55.67 33.57 21.76
CA GLU A 784 -54.93 33.86 20.51
C GLU A 784 -53.59 33.12 20.28
N THR A 785 -53.65 31.97 19.62
CA THR A 785 -53.25 31.85 18.19
C THR A 785 -53.44 30.41 17.67
N ASN A 786 -53.96 30.31 16.44
CA ASN A 786 -54.37 29.09 15.75
C ASN A 786 -53.20 28.18 15.35
N CYS A 787 -53.46 26.86 15.41
CA CYS A 787 -52.84 25.70 14.74
C CYS A 787 -51.44 25.83 14.10
#